data_AF-A0A1Y2M7I8-F1
#
_entry.id   AF-A0A1Y2M7I8-F1
#
_cell.length_a   1.000
_cell.length_b   1.000
_cell.length_c   1.000
_cell.angle_alpha   90.00
_cell.angle_beta   90.00
_cell.angle_gamma   90.00
#
_symmetry.space_group_name_H-M   'P 1'
#
loop_
_entity.id
_entity.type
_entity.pdbx_description
1 polymer ?
#
loop_
_entity_poly.entity_id
_entity_poly.type
_entity_poly.pdbx_seq_one_letter_code
_entity_poly.pdbx_strand_id
1 'polypeptide(L)'
;MATMVQEESVTAHLKTPEVTIDVQEIPSAVKPSLLILYNDGEEDIVGIFADVLGQKWEATASVDAVKAGPSETVYGLKNGLAGAQLEGWDRSRLLINTHRVDGGHELDEALSDRCDYEYLYTRTPFFRRDVSRYLSLILGQIAPHRDLAKKARTTLISTTFPDVHAALPNLDILSVGADAIEIRVDLLEEPLPDGTVNKAPTSIPSLKYVGEQVMILRQRTELPIIYTTRCTNENGRFPMDDPNLFYKYLARAIQWGCEYIDVELWLPEEIRRRLAENKGCSKIISAFHDFTGTFQWTAPETQRLFEKGAVYGDIVKMYALVNSMQENYELEYFRSTIQAKYPHPPFSGLNMGPTGQLSRTMNKIFTPITHPLLPMIAAPGQLSAAEINAALHTMGQVAKQDIYGIGSVRSTSQAMFFEKCFNELSLPHSFMFAPRAPKASIEHILRRPNFGGAYINPPLAASSAAYLPSLSNAARAIGQVDTVLIRPGTSSSSFIGDNARWKGIRATLTRDFVPSAYSGAAALLLASNEADASASIFALKSLGIGPIYTIGFKSSGPLSTDVQPVRSVEDVKRLQQPFVIISALPAEKSLLVVPLLKHYRVDGRNGSTNGHGSAGGKPAGKVFVDLASGPRKGDPLAIATSAGWTAYGISDVSAWTTVETLRQLVGQNVCYDFVRLASGRGLF
;
A
#
# COMPACT_ATOMS: atom_id res chain seq x y z
N MET A 1 23.53 15.76 4.16
CA MET A 1 24.71 14.92 4.43
C MET A 1 24.35 13.50 4.01
N ALA A 2 25.08 12.96 3.05
CA ALA A 2 24.79 11.68 2.41
C ALA A 2 25.30 10.52 3.25
N THR A 3 24.44 9.58 3.62
CA THR A 3 24.83 8.37 4.35
C THR A 3 24.97 7.23 3.34
N MET A 4 26.22 6.85 3.05
CA MET A 4 26.56 5.59 2.39
C MET A 4 26.18 4.41 3.29
N VAL A 5 25.53 3.40 2.74
CA VAL A 5 25.29 2.12 3.39
C VAL A 5 26.42 1.18 2.98
N GLN A 6 27.26 0.80 3.94
CA GLN A 6 28.34 -0.17 3.76
C GLN A 6 27.88 -1.50 4.36
N GLU A 7 27.90 -2.57 3.56
CA GLU A 7 27.63 -3.94 4.03
C GLU A 7 28.84 -4.46 4.83
N GLU A 8 28.64 -4.78 6.11
CA GLU A 8 29.63 -5.54 6.90
C GLU A 8 29.26 -7.02 6.95
N SER A 9 30.17 -7.84 6.41
CA SER A 9 30.28 -9.27 6.65
C SER A 9 31.05 -9.49 7.96
N VAL A 10 30.44 -10.15 8.95
CA VAL A 10 31.14 -10.53 10.19
C VAL A 10 30.89 -12.01 10.51
N THR A 11 31.95 -12.81 10.43
CA THR A 11 32.08 -14.12 11.07
C THR A 11 32.80 -13.96 12.41
N ALA A 12 32.15 -14.32 13.52
CA ALA A 12 32.82 -14.69 14.78
C ALA A 12 31.89 -15.50 15.71
N HIS A 13 32.47 -16.47 16.41
CA HIS A 13 31.80 -17.51 17.21
C HIS A 13 31.33 -17.07 18.62
N LEU A 14 30.18 -17.63 19.02
CA LEU A 14 29.70 -18.08 20.35
C LEU A 14 29.64 -17.08 21.54
N LYS A 15 28.40 -16.69 21.89
CA LYS A 15 27.79 -16.73 23.24
C LYS A 15 26.26 -16.76 23.09
N THR A 16 25.56 -17.50 23.95
CA THR A 16 24.10 -17.72 23.93
C THR A 16 23.30 -16.44 23.66
N PRO A 17 22.45 -16.39 22.62
CA PRO A 17 21.68 -15.19 22.34
C PRO A 17 20.44 -15.14 23.24
N GLU A 18 20.28 -14.05 24.00
CA GLU A 18 18.94 -13.52 24.22
C GLU A 18 18.29 -13.42 22.84
N VAL A 19 17.18 -14.12 22.62
CA VAL A 19 16.49 -14.11 21.33
C VAL A 19 15.74 -12.78 21.24
N THR A 20 16.47 -11.72 20.90
CA THR A 20 15.88 -10.44 20.51
C THR A 20 15.13 -10.68 19.21
N ILE A 21 13.79 -10.59 19.25
CA ILE A 21 12.99 -10.62 18.03
C ILE A 21 13.26 -9.31 17.29
N ASP A 22 14.07 -9.38 16.23
CA ASP A 22 14.22 -8.26 15.30
C ASP A 22 12.97 -8.18 14.42
N VAL A 23 11.99 -7.40 14.87
CA VAL A 23 10.83 -7.03 14.04
C VAL A 23 11.27 -5.84 13.19
N GLN A 24 11.77 -6.13 11.99
CA GLN A 24 12.34 -5.14 11.05
C GLN A 24 11.37 -4.05 10.57
N GLU A 25 10.10 -4.10 10.98
CA GLU A 25 9.03 -3.21 10.52
C GLU A 25 8.49 -2.27 11.61
N ILE A 26 9.19 -2.10 12.74
CA ILE A 26 8.76 -1.19 13.81
C ILE A 26 8.74 0.26 13.27
N PRO A 27 7.58 0.94 13.24
CA PRO A 27 7.49 2.34 12.86
C PRO A 27 8.31 3.22 13.81
N SER A 28 8.76 4.39 13.33
CA SER A 28 9.38 5.40 14.20
C SER A 28 8.50 5.68 15.42
N ALA A 29 9.11 5.68 16.61
CA ALA A 29 8.42 6.03 17.86
C ALA A 29 8.15 7.54 17.99
N VAL A 30 8.71 8.36 17.10
CA VAL A 30 8.49 9.81 17.09
C VAL A 30 7.14 10.10 16.46
N LYS A 31 6.24 10.71 17.24
CA LYS A 31 4.95 11.16 16.73
C LYS A 31 5.13 12.29 15.71
N PRO A 32 4.42 12.26 14.57
CA PRO A 32 4.47 13.32 13.57
C PRO A 32 4.08 14.70 14.12
N SER A 33 4.74 15.75 13.64
CA SER A 33 4.41 17.14 13.97
C SER A 33 3.82 17.83 12.74
N LEU A 34 2.52 18.14 12.80
CA LEU A 34 1.78 18.72 11.67
C LEU A 34 1.18 20.08 12.01
N LEU A 35 1.17 20.96 11.01
CA LEU A 35 0.32 22.14 10.92
C LEU A 35 -0.62 21.97 9.72
N ILE A 36 -1.92 21.99 9.97
CA ILE A 36 -2.95 21.80 8.96
C ILE A 36 -3.64 23.14 8.71
N LEU A 37 -3.62 23.58 7.46
CA LEU A 37 -4.37 24.75 7.03
C LEU A 37 -5.76 24.32 6.53
N TYR A 38 -6.80 25.05 6.94
CA TYR A 38 -8.19 24.75 6.61
C TYR A 38 -9.02 26.03 6.39
N ASN A 39 -10.11 25.95 5.64
CA ASN A 39 -10.98 27.12 5.39
C ASN A 39 -11.97 27.36 6.54
N ASP A 40 -12.61 28.53 6.55
CA ASP A 40 -13.63 28.85 7.56
C ASP A 40 -14.79 27.84 7.54
N GLY A 41 -15.08 27.27 8.72
CA GLY A 41 -16.13 26.27 8.93
C GLY A 41 -15.74 24.84 8.55
N GLU A 42 -14.46 24.59 8.25
CA GLU A 42 -13.91 23.29 7.85
C GLU A 42 -12.87 22.75 8.86
N GLU A 43 -12.91 23.20 10.13
CA GLU A 43 -11.95 22.77 11.17
C GLU A 43 -12.02 21.27 11.53
N ASP A 44 -13.08 20.58 11.14
CA ASP A 44 -13.28 19.16 11.42
C ASP A 44 -12.22 18.27 10.76
N ILE A 45 -11.66 18.69 9.63
CA ILE A 45 -10.58 17.98 8.93
C ILE A 45 -9.32 17.83 9.80
N VAL A 46 -9.01 18.84 10.62
CA VAL A 46 -7.86 18.80 11.54
C VAL A 46 -8.06 17.69 12.57
N GLY A 47 -9.28 17.56 13.08
CA GLY A 47 -9.68 16.49 13.97
C GLY A 47 -9.58 15.11 13.34
N ILE A 48 -9.90 14.97 12.04
CA ILE A 48 -9.78 13.70 11.32
C ILE A 48 -8.32 13.30 11.17
N PHE A 49 -7.44 14.22 10.75
CA PHE A 49 -6.00 13.94 10.65
C PHE A 49 -5.41 13.52 12.00
N ALA A 50 -5.73 14.24 13.06
CA ALA A 50 -5.27 13.90 14.41
C ALA A 50 -5.81 12.54 14.88
N ASP A 51 -7.06 12.23 14.57
CA ASP A 51 -7.65 10.93 14.88
C ASP A 51 -6.94 9.78 14.13
N VAL A 52 -6.65 9.95 12.83
CA VAL A 52 -5.88 8.99 12.01
C VAL A 52 -4.46 8.79 12.55
N LEU A 53 -3.86 9.84 13.12
CA LEU A 53 -2.52 9.84 13.72
C LEU A 53 -2.49 9.32 15.16
N GLY A 54 -3.64 9.12 15.82
CA GLY A 54 -3.65 8.80 17.24
C GLY A 54 -3.23 9.97 18.14
N GLN A 55 -3.31 11.22 17.65
CA GLN A 55 -2.79 12.42 18.31
C GLN A 55 -3.90 13.37 18.77
N LYS A 56 -3.55 14.27 19.70
CA LYS A 56 -4.42 15.40 20.07
C LYS A 56 -4.31 16.48 19.02
N TRP A 57 -5.31 17.35 18.97
CA TRP A 57 -5.26 18.53 18.13
C TRP A 57 -5.81 19.78 18.80
N GLU A 58 -5.34 20.93 18.32
CA GLU A 58 -5.75 22.25 18.77
C GLU A 58 -5.88 23.21 17.59
N ALA A 59 -6.91 24.04 17.58
CA ALA A 59 -7.02 25.16 16.65
C ALA A 59 -6.29 26.38 17.22
N THR A 60 -5.56 27.10 16.38
CA THR A 60 -4.84 28.33 16.75
C THR A 60 -5.10 29.42 15.71
N ALA A 61 -4.91 30.68 16.12
CA ALA A 61 -4.89 31.83 15.24
C ALA A 61 -3.46 32.35 14.96
N SER A 62 -2.45 31.77 15.61
CA SER A 62 -1.06 32.25 15.61
C SER A 62 -0.06 31.14 15.26
N VAL A 63 0.80 31.40 14.27
CA VAL A 63 1.93 30.51 13.92
C VAL A 63 2.96 30.42 15.05
N ASP A 64 3.17 31.47 15.83
CA ASP A 64 4.11 31.44 16.96
C ASP A 64 3.62 30.51 18.08
N ALA A 65 2.30 30.43 18.30
CA ALA A 65 1.73 29.45 19.21
C ALA A 65 1.95 28.01 18.73
N VAL A 66 1.93 27.75 17.42
CA VAL A 66 2.23 26.44 16.83
C VAL A 66 3.68 26.04 17.08
N LYS A 67 4.61 26.99 16.94
CA LYS A 67 6.05 26.77 17.18
C LYS A 67 6.34 26.48 18.66
N ALA A 68 5.68 27.21 19.56
CA ALA A 68 5.87 27.06 21.00
C ALA A 68 5.17 25.81 21.59
N GLY A 69 4.13 25.31 20.93
CA GLY A 69 3.31 24.21 21.42
C GLY A 69 3.96 22.82 21.30
N PRO A 70 3.43 21.77 21.99
CA PRO A 70 3.98 20.42 21.93
C PRO A 70 4.10 19.84 20.50
N SER A 71 5.22 19.18 20.19
CA SER A 71 5.47 18.58 18.88
C SER A 71 4.47 17.48 18.52
N GLU A 72 3.95 16.76 19.51
CA GLU A 72 2.97 15.69 19.35
C GLU A 72 1.51 16.16 19.20
N THR A 73 1.25 17.47 19.24
CA THR A 73 -0.09 18.03 18.96
C THR A 73 -0.18 18.42 17.49
N VAL A 74 -1.27 18.04 16.84
CA VAL A 74 -1.62 18.51 15.49
C VAL A 74 -2.27 19.87 15.61
N TYR A 75 -1.71 20.89 14.96
CA TYR A 75 -2.30 22.22 15.00
C TYR A 75 -3.12 22.49 13.75
N GLY A 76 -4.25 23.15 13.92
CA GLY A 76 -5.04 23.73 12.84
C GLY A 76 -4.86 25.25 12.79
N LEU A 77 -4.67 25.81 11.60
CA LEU A 77 -4.69 27.26 11.36
C LEU A 77 -5.61 27.59 10.18
N LYS A 78 -6.43 28.64 10.31
CA LYS A 78 -7.31 29.08 9.23
C LYS A 78 -6.52 29.66 8.05
N ASN A 79 -6.89 29.30 6.83
CA ASN A 79 -6.26 29.76 5.58
C ASN A 79 -6.17 31.28 5.49
N GLY A 80 -7.25 31.99 5.81
CA GLY A 80 -7.30 33.47 5.79
C GLY A 80 -6.33 34.15 6.77
N LEU A 81 -5.81 33.43 7.77
CA LEU A 81 -4.81 33.92 8.72
C LEU A 81 -3.38 33.49 8.36
N ALA A 82 -3.22 32.49 7.50
CA ALA A 82 -1.93 31.87 7.20
C ALA A 82 -1.04 32.76 6.32
N GLY A 83 -1.63 33.47 5.34
CA GLY A 83 -0.90 34.23 4.32
C GLY A 83 0.23 35.12 4.87
N ALA A 84 -0.10 36.05 5.79
CA ALA A 84 0.89 36.95 6.39
C ALA A 84 1.80 36.26 7.41
N GLN A 85 1.33 35.21 8.09
CA GLN A 85 2.04 34.59 9.20
C GLN A 85 3.09 33.55 8.76
N LEU A 86 2.92 32.99 7.56
CA LEU A 86 3.84 31.99 7.03
C LEU A 86 5.17 32.57 6.50
N GLU A 87 5.35 33.89 6.44
CA GLU A 87 6.64 34.49 6.03
C GLU A 87 7.78 34.14 6.99
N GLY A 88 7.47 33.99 8.28
CA GLY A 88 8.41 33.55 9.31
C GLY A 88 8.37 32.04 9.58
N TRP A 89 7.77 31.22 8.72
CA TRP A 89 7.65 29.78 8.97
C TRP A 89 9.03 29.09 8.89
N ASP A 90 9.40 28.40 9.97
CA ASP A 90 10.71 27.79 10.16
C ASP A 90 10.77 26.31 9.75
N ARG A 91 9.68 25.79 9.18
CA ARG A 91 9.52 24.37 8.83
C ARG A 91 9.69 23.43 10.04
N SER A 92 9.40 23.90 11.25
CA SER A 92 9.38 23.07 12.48
C SER A 92 8.38 21.92 12.43
N ARG A 93 7.38 22.00 11.54
CA ARG A 93 6.34 21.00 11.33
C ARG A 93 6.08 20.84 9.83
N LEU A 94 5.53 19.69 9.43
CA LEU A 94 5.02 19.54 8.07
C LEU A 94 3.75 20.37 7.93
N LEU A 95 3.75 21.25 6.93
CA LEU A 95 2.67 22.15 6.60
C LEU A 95 1.80 21.55 5.49
N ILE A 96 0.53 21.28 5.80
CA ILE A 96 -0.42 20.67 4.86
C ILE A 96 -1.57 21.65 4.63
N ASN A 97 -1.77 22.09 3.39
CA ASN A 97 -2.98 22.79 3.01
C ASN A 97 -4.10 21.78 2.73
N THR A 98 -5.26 21.95 3.34
CA THR A 98 -6.44 21.11 3.05
C THR A 98 -7.46 21.91 2.27
N HIS A 99 -8.09 21.27 1.29
CA HIS A 99 -9.13 21.89 0.49
C HIS A 99 -10.29 20.93 0.25
N ARG A 100 -11.49 21.41 0.60
CA ARG A 100 -12.73 20.70 0.34
C ARG A 100 -13.24 21.02 -1.06
N VAL A 101 -13.16 20.04 -1.95
CA VAL A 101 -13.54 20.15 -3.37
C VAL A 101 -15.03 20.45 -3.56
N ASP A 102 -15.90 19.83 -2.75
CA ASP A 102 -17.35 20.07 -2.74
C ASP A 102 -17.77 21.26 -1.85
N GLY A 103 -16.81 22.11 -1.47
CA GLY A 103 -16.99 23.30 -0.65
C GLY A 103 -17.29 24.56 -1.45
N GLY A 104 -17.59 25.65 -0.72
CA GLY A 104 -17.84 26.97 -1.30
C GLY A 104 -16.62 27.89 -1.39
N HIS A 105 -15.44 27.42 -0.94
CA HIS A 105 -14.19 28.19 -0.97
C HIS A 105 -13.38 27.84 -2.22
N GLU A 106 -12.73 28.82 -2.82
CA GLU A 106 -11.80 28.57 -3.92
C GLU A 106 -10.44 28.07 -3.39
N LEU A 107 -9.74 27.28 -4.20
CA LEU A 107 -8.39 26.82 -3.87
C LEU A 107 -7.38 27.95 -4.10
N ASP A 108 -6.70 28.38 -3.03
CA ASP A 108 -5.59 29.32 -3.12
C ASP A 108 -4.30 28.59 -3.54
N GLU A 109 -4.03 28.58 -4.84
CA GLU A 109 -2.83 27.93 -5.41
C GLU A 109 -1.53 28.51 -4.83
N ALA A 110 -1.48 29.82 -4.56
CA ALA A 110 -0.30 30.50 -4.06
C ALA A 110 -0.01 30.12 -2.59
N LEU A 111 -1.05 29.90 -1.79
CA LEU A 111 -0.89 29.33 -0.45
C LEU A 111 -0.35 27.90 -0.53
N SER A 112 -0.88 27.07 -1.42
CA SER A 112 -0.40 25.69 -1.57
C SER A 112 1.04 25.61 -2.04
N ASP A 113 1.50 26.51 -2.92
CA ASP A 113 2.90 26.57 -3.34
C ASP A 113 3.88 26.86 -2.18
N ARG A 114 3.39 27.41 -1.06
CA ARG A 114 4.17 27.65 0.17
C ARG A 114 4.10 26.50 1.18
N CYS A 115 3.23 25.52 0.96
CA CYS A 115 3.03 24.37 1.83
C CYS A 115 3.91 23.20 1.40
N ASP A 116 4.22 22.30 2.35
CA ASP A 116 4.96 21.08 2.02
C ASP A 116 4.09 20.10 1.23
N TYR A 117 2.79 20.04 1.55
CA TYR A 117 1.82 19.18 0.89
C TYR A 117 0.42 19.80 0.79
N GLU A 118 -0.43 19.21 -0.06
CA GLU A 118 -1.84 19.57 -0.25
C GLU A 118 -2.72 18.33 -0.18
N TYR A 119 -3.82 18.41 0.55
CA TYR A 119 -4.79 17.33 0.68
C TYR A 119 -6.19 17.79 0.24
N LEU A 120 -6.67 17.19 -0.85
CA LEU A 120 -8.01 17.39 -1.38
C LEU A 120 -8.97 16.34 -0.81
N TYR A 121 -10.18 16.76 -0.47
CA TYR A 121 -11.23 15.87 0.04
C TYR A 121 -12.63 16.36 -0.30
N THR A 122 -13.62 15.47 -0.12
CA THR A 122 -15.05 15.76 -0.20
C THR A 122 -15.71 15.51 1.15
N ARG A 123 -16.78 16.26 1.49
CA ARG A 123 -17.51 16.02 2.74
C ARG A 123 -18.34 14.74 2.68
N THR A 124 -18.95 14.44 1.53
CA THR A 124 -19.78 13.23 1.37
C THR A 124 -19.70 12.72 -0.06
N PRO A 125 -19.18 11.50 -0.29
CA PRO A 125 -18.58 10.59 0.70
C PRO A 125 -17.24 11.12 1.26
N PHE A 126 -16.90 10.73 2.49
CA PHE A 126 -15.57 10.94 3.07
C PHE A 126 -14.91 9.60 3.37
N PHE A 127 -13.67 9.41 2.94
CA PHE A 127 -12.95 8.15 3.11
C PHE A 127 -11.76 8.33 4.05
N ARG A 128 -11.92 7.94 5.31
CA ARG A 128 -10.82 7.99 6.30
C ARG A 128 -9.57 7.23 5.85
N ARG A 129 -9.74 6.09 5.18
CA ARG A 129 -8.65 5.30 4.58
C ARG A 129 -7.78 6.11 3.62
N ASP A 130 -8.34 7.12 2.96
CA ASP A 130 -7.60 8.00 2.05
C ASP A 130 -6.61 8.88 2.82
N VAL A 131 -7.06 9.50 3.91
CA VAL A 131 -6.19 10.27 4.83
C VAL A 131 -5.10 9.37 5.40
N SER A 132 -5.45 8.16 5.84
CA SER A 132 -4.49 7.18 6.38
C SER A 132 -3.42 6.82 5.35
N ARG A 133 -3.83 6.51 4.12
CA ARG A 133 -2.92 6.18 3.02
C ARG A 133 -1.99 7.35 2.69
N TYR A 134 -2.56 8.54 2.51
CA TYR A 134 -1.82 9.77 2.19
C TYR A 134 -0.79 10.10 3.29
N LEU A 135 -1.22 10.16 4.55
CA LEU A 135 -0.32 10.43 5.69
C LEU A 135 0.76 9.36 5.83
N SER A 136 0.39 8.08 5.69
CA SER A 136 1.35 6.99 5.76
C SER A 136 2.47 7.14 4.72
N LEU A 137 2.15 7.61 3.52
CA LEU A 137 3.14 7.84 2.47
C LEU A 137 4.01 9.07 2.77
N ILE A 138 3.42 10.25 2.98
CA ILE A 138 4.20 11.50 3.12
C ILE A 138 5.05 11.52 4.39
N LEU A 139 4.67 10.73 5.41
CA LEU A 139 5.44 10.54 6.64
C LEU A 139 6.47 9.41 6.53
N GLY A 140 6.59 8.75 5.36
CA GLY A 140 7.55 7.66 5.12
C GLY A 140 7.26 6.38 5.91
N GLN A 141 6.02 6.19 6.38
CA GLN A 141 5.60 5.04 7.19
C GLN A 141 5.24 3.82 6.35
N ILE A 142 4.89 4.04 5.07
CA ILE A 142 4.83 3.01 4.03
C ILE A 142 5.82 3.32 2.92
N ALA A 143 6.31 2.28 2.24
CA ALA A 143 7.24 2.43 1.12
C ALA A 143 6.89 1.45 0.00
N PRO A 144 5.83 1.72 -0.80
CA PRO A 144 5.34 0.78 -1.81
C PRO A 144 6.42 0.34 -2.81
N HIS A 145 7.34 1.24 -3.17
CA HIS A 145 8.48 0.92 -4.03
C HIS A 145 9.39 -0.18 -3.46
N ARG A 146 9.69 -0.14 -2.15
CA ARG A 146 10.50 -1.16 -1.48
C ARG A 146 9.80 -2.52 -1.48
N ASP A 147 8.48 -2.53 -1.32
CA ASP A 147 7.71 -3.77 -1.29
C ASP A 147 7.55 -4.37 -2.69
N LEU A 148 7.33 -3.53 -3.71
CA LEU A 148 7.28 -3.95 -5.11
C LEU A 148 8.64 -4.41 -5.65
N ALA A 149 9.75 -3.85 -5.17
CA ALA A 149 11.11 -4.29 -5.53
C ALA A 149 11.42 -5.73 -5.09
N LYS A 150 10.66 -6.29 -4.13
CA LYS A 150 10.79 -7.71 -3.71
C LYS A 150 10.16 -8.66 -4.73
N LYS A 151 9.30 -8.18 -5.63
CA LYS A 151 8.65 -9.01 -6.65
C LYS A 151 9.60 -9.28 -7.81
N ALA A 152 9.53 -10.49 -8.36
CA ALA A 152 10.30 -10.86 -9.55
C ALA A 152 9.87 -10.05 -10.79
N ARG A 153 8.59 -9.65 -10.84
CA ARG A 153 7.97 -8.89 -11.93
C ARG A 153 6.93 -7.93 -11.36
N THR A 154 6.84 -6.76 -11.96
CA THR A 154 5.83 -5.74 -11.67
C THR A 154 5.15 -5.26 -12.95
N THR A 155 3.87 -4.92 -12.84
CA THR A 155 3.02 -4.43 -13.93
C THR A 155 2.34 -3.13 -13.52
N LEU A 156 1.96 -2.31 -14.48
CA LEU A 156 1.09 -1.15 -14.23
C LEU A 156 -0.05 -1.12 -15.23
N ILE A 157 -1.20 -0.60 -14.81
CA ILE A 157 -2.30 -0.30 -15.73
C ILE A 157 -2.44 1.21 -15.90
N SER A 158 -2.47 1.67 -17.14
CA SER A 158 -2.67 3.09 -17.46
C SER A 158 -4.16 3.39 -17.57
N THR A 159 -4.64 4.33 -16.78
CA THR A 159 -5.99 4.89 -16.96
C THR A 159 -5.97 5.76 -18.22
N THR A 160 -6.71 5.32 -19.23
CA THR A 160 -6.88 6.03 -20.52
C THR A 160 -8.23 6.71 -20.61
N PHE A 161 -8.88 6.92 -19.47
CA PHE A 161 -10.18 7.56 -19.38
C PHE A 161 -10.01 9.09 -19.44
N PRO A 162 -10.89 9.81 -20.15
CA PRO A 162 -10.93 11.28 -20.10
C PRO A 162 -11.29 11.81 -18.70
N ASP A 163 -12.01 11.01 -17.91
CA ASP A 163 -12.39 11.30 -16.52
C ASP A 163 -12.34 9.99 -15.70
N VAL A 164 -11.73 10.02 -14.52
CA VAL A 164 -11.56 8.87 -13.61
C VAL A 164 -12.91 8.30 -13.15
N HIS A 165 -13.96 9.11 -13.07
CA HIS A 165 -15.32 8.64 -12.72
C HIS A 165 -15.78 7.50 -13.64
N ALA A 166 -15.38 7.51 -14.90
CA ALA A 166 -15.73 6.47 -15.86
C ALA A 166 -15.09 5.10 -15.52
N ALA A 167 -13.95 5.10 -14.83
CA ALA A 167 -13.25 3.89 -14.42
C ALA A 167 -13.84 3.27 -13.15
N LEU A 168 -14.45 4.09 -12.27
CA LEU A 168 -14.82 3.68 -10.90
C LEU A 168 -15.68 2.43 -10.81
N PRO A 169 -16.71 2.20 -11.66
CA PRO A 169 -17.54 1.01 -11.56
C PRO A 169 -16.77 -0.30 -11.76
N ASN A 170 -15.66 -0.25 -12.49
CA ASN A 170 -14.88 -1.42 -12.89
C ASN A 170 -13.44 -1.39 -12.37
N LEU A 171 -13.05 -0.39 -11.56
CA LEU A 171 -11.65 -0.16 -11.16
C LEU A 171 -11.04 -1.37 -10.43
N ASP A 172 -11.83 -2.03 -9.58
CA ASP A 172 -11.41 -3.23 -8.84
C ASP A 172 -11.11 -4.41 -9.78
N ILE A 173 -11.78 -4.48 -10.93
CA ILE A 173 -11.57 -5.52 -11.95
C ILE A 173 -10.40 -5.13 -12.84
N LEU A 174 -10.37 -3.88 -13.31
CA LEU A 174 -9.30 -3.32 -14.14
C LEU A 174 -7.91 -3.48 -13.49
N SER A 175 -7.85 -3.37 -12.16
CA SER A 175 -6.60 -3.43 -11.39
C SER A 175 -6.10 -4.84 -11.07
N VAL A 176 -6.83 -5.89 -11.44
CA VAL A 176 -6.41 -7.29 -11.19
C VAL A 176 -5.12 -7.59 -11.95
N GLY A 177 -4.09 -8.01 -11.21
CA GLY A 177 -2.77 -8.28 -11.78
C GLY A 177 -1.92 -7.03 -12.02
N ALA A 178 -2.38 -5.84 -11.66
CA ALA A 178 -1.59 -4.61 -11.65
C ALA A 178 -0.92 -4.37 -10.29
N ASP A 179 0.31 -3.83 -10.32
CA ASP A 179 1.04 -3.42 -9.11
C ASP A 179 1.00 -1.91 -8.87
N ALA A 180 0.61 -1.14 -9.88
CA ALA A 180 0.40 0.29 -9.82
C ALA A 180 -0.64 0.72 -10.86
N ILE A 181 -1.25 1.89 -10.63
CA ILE A 181 -2.15 2.53 -11.59
C ILE A 181 -1.49 3.82 -12.06
N GLU A 182 -1.34 3.97 -13.37
CA GLU A 182 -0.87 5.21 -13.98
C GLU A 182 -2.06 6.12 -14.30
N ILE A 183 -2.00 7.37 -13.81
CA ILE A 183 -2.90 8.45 -14.23
C ILE A 183 -2.22 9.26 -15.34
N ARG A 184 -2.78 9.19 -16.55
CA ARG A 184 -2.32 9.94 -17.72
C ARG A 184 -2.97 11.30 -17.74
N VAL A 185 -2.33 12.26 -17.09
CA VAL A 185 -2.84 13.64 -16.91
C VAL A 185 -3.09 14.32 -18.25
N ASP A 186 -2.24 14.00 -19.23
CA ASP A 186 -2.35 14.52 -20.59
C ASP A 186 -3.56 14.00 -21.36
N LEU A 187 -4.20 12.91 -20.90
CA LEU A 187 -5.42 12.35 -21.54
C LEU A 187 -6.71 12.78 -20.86
N LEU A 188 -6.63 13.43 -19.69
CA LEU A 188 -7.80 13.95 -18.99
C LEU A 188 -8.44 15.09 -19.77
N GLU A 189 -9.77 15.17 -19.69
CA GLU A 189 -10.60 16.14 -20.40
C GLU A 189 -11.51 16.88 -19.43
N GLU A 190 -11.07 18.06 -19.02
CA GLU A 190 -11.84 18.94 -18.11
C GLU A 190 -13.08 19.51 -18.82
N PRO A 191 -14.29 19.29 -18.27
CA PRO A 191 -15.51 19.90 -18.81
C PRO A 191 -15.55 21.41 -18.57
N LEU A 192 -15.94 22.16 -19.59
CA LEU A 192 -16.26 23.58 -19.52
C LEU A 192 -17.63 23.79 -18.84
N PRO A 193 -17.96 25.03 -18.38
CA PRO A 193 -19.23 25.31 -17.72
C PRO A 193 -20.49 24.96 -18.52
N ASP A 194 -20.40 24.91 -19.85
CA ASP A 194 -21.49 24.51 -20.74
C ASP A 194 -21.58 22.98 -20.99
N GLY A 195 -20.72 22.20 -20.32
CA GLY A 195 -20.61 20.75 -20.45
C GLY A 195 -19.81 20.28 -21.68
N THR A 196 -19.28 21.20 -22.49
CA THR A 196 -18.38 20.85 -23.61
C THR A 196 -16.95 20.64 -23.11
N VAL A 197 -16.07 20.09 -23.95
CA VAL A 197 -14.66 19.87 -23.63
C VAL A 197 -13.82 20.62 -24.66
N ASN A 198 -12.73 21.23 -24.22
CA ASN A 198 -11.73 21.77 -25.13
C ASN A 198 -10.95 20.64 -25.81
N LYS A 199 -11.25 20.39 -27.09
CA LYS A 199 -10.59 19.35 -27.90
C LYS A 199 -9.32 19.82 -28.61
N ALA A 200 -8.77 20.98 -28.24
CA ALA A 200 -7.49 21.41 -28.80
C ALA A 200 -6.40 20.36 -28.47
N PRO A 201 -5.50 20.02 -29.41
CA PRO A 201 -4.47 18.98 -29.21
C PRO A 201 -3.53 19.26 -28.04
N THR A 202 -3.37 20.53 -27.67
CA THR A 202 -2.53 21.03 -26.59
C THR A 202 -3.33 21.47 -25.37
N SER A 203 -4.63 21.15 -25.31
CA SER A 203 -5.46 21.47 -24.14
C SER A 203 -4.98 20.67 -22.94
N ILE A 204 -4.58 21.37 -21.88
CA ILE A 204 -4.15 20.78 -20.61
C ILE A 204 -5.22 21.07 -19.56
N PRO A 205 -5.71 20.06 -18.83
CA PRO A 205 -6.66 20.27 -17.74
C PRO A 205 -6.03 21.10 -16.62
N SER A 206 -6.84 21.90 -15.94
CA SER A 206 -6.41 22.71 -14.79
C SER A 206 -5.89 21.83 -13.64
N LEU A 207 -4.97 22.36 -12.82
CA LEU A 207 -4.49 21.64 -11.64
C LEU A 207 -5.62 21.33 -10.66
N LYS A 208 -6.63 22.21 -10.57
CA LYS A 208 -7.83 21.96 -9.79
C LYS A 208 -8.49 20.66 -10.23
N TYR A 209 -8.85 20.54 -11.50
CA TYR A 209 -9.49 19.33 -12.03
C TYR A 209 -8.58 18.10 -11.87
N VAL A 210 -7.30 18.20 -12.21
CA VAL A 210 -6.36 17.06 -12.07
C VAL A 210 -6.25 16.60 -10.61
N GLY A 211 -6.20 17.53 -9.66
CA GLY A 211 -6.16 17.20 -8.23
C GLY A 211 -7.41 16.44 -7.79
N GLU A 212 -8.59 16.86 -8.23
CA GLU A 212 -9.83 16.14 -7.98
C GLU A 212 -9.78 14.71 -8.54
N GLN A 213 -9.28 14.52 -9.76
CA GLN A 213 -9.13 13.20 -10.38
C GLN A 213 -8.16 12.30 -9.59
N VAL A 214 -7.03 12.83 -9.11
CA VAL A 214 -6.08 12.11 -8.25
C VAL A 214 -6.73 11.71 -6.92
N MET A 215 -7.45 12.63 -6.28
CA MET A 215 -8.20 12.37 -5.05
C MET A 215 -9.21 11.23 -5.25
N ILE A 216 -10.04 11.32 -6.28
CA ILE A 216 -11.05 10.31 -6.60
C ILE A 216 -10.42 8.93 -6.83
N LEU A 217 -9.32 8.88 -7.58
CA LEU A 217 -8.61 7.63 -7.84
C LEU A 217 -8.07 7.01 -6.54
N ARG A 218 -7.38 7.81 -5.71
CA ARG A 218 -6.76 7.36 -4.46
C ARG A 218 -7.79 6.83 -3.45
N GLN A 219 -8.98 7.43 -3.40
CA GLN A 219 -10.09 6.98 -2.54
C GLN A 219 -10.66 5.60 -2.92
N ARG A 220 -10.38 5.14 -4.14
CA ARG A 220 -11.02 3.97 -4.79
C ARG A 220 -10.06 2.82 -5.09
N THR A 221 -8.79 2.94 -4.71
CA THR A 221 -7.81 1.87 -4.89
C THR A 221 -6.79 1.87 -3.75
N GLU A 222 -6.17 0.72 -3.48
CA GLU A 222 -4.98 0.63 -2.63
C GLU A 222 -3.68 0.55 -3.42
N LEU A 223 -3.74 0.51 -4.76
CA LEU A 223 -2.55 0.46 -5.61
C LEU A 223 -1.82 1.80 -5.64
N PRO A 224 -0.47 1.81 -5.62
CA PRO A 224 0.34 3.00 -5.86
C PRO A 224 -0.05 3.72 -7.15
N ILE A 225 -0.09 5.06 -7.09
CA ILE A 225 -0.39 5.92 -8.23
C ILE A 225 0.92 6.36 -8.89
N ILE A 226 1.01 6.18 -10.21
CA ILE A 226 2.03 6.76 -11.07
C ILE A 226 1.41 7.98 -11.76
N TYR A 227 1.90 9.16 -11.42
CA TYR A 227 1.45 10.41 -12.03
C TYR A 227 2.29 10.74 -13.26
N THR A 228 1.66 10.80 -14.43
CA THR A 228 2.37 10.96 -15.70
C THR A 228 1.86 12.18 -16.47
N THR A 229 2.78 13.10 -16.76
CA THR A 229 2.61 14.17 -17.77
C THR A 229 3.41 13.81 -19.01
N ARG A 230 2.75 13.47 -20.11
CA ARG A 230 3.41 13.08 -21.37
C ARG A 230 3.45 14.25 -22.35
N CYS A 231 4.63 14.57 -22.90
CA CYS A 231 4.78 15.65 -23.87
C CYS A 231 4.29 15.30 -25.29
N THR A 232 4.09 16.32 -26.13
CA THR A 232 3.65 16.15 -27.53
C THR A 232 4.60 15.29 -28.38
N ASN A 233 5.92 15.39 -28.16
CA ASN A 233 6.89 14.57 -28.92
C ASN A 233 6.91 13.11 -28.48
N GLU A 234 6.45 12.82 -27.27
CA GLU A 234 6.31 11.47 -26.75
C GLU A 234 4.85 10.97 -26.80
N ASN A 235 4.04 11.49 -27.73
CA ASN A 235 2.65 11.09 -27.96
C ASN A 235 1.70 11.35 -26.77
N GLY A 236 1.88 12.49 -26.12
CA GLY A 236 0.96 13.08 -25.16
C GLY A 236 0.46 14.46 -25.62
N ARG A 237 -0.06 15.25 -24.67
CA ARG A 237 -0.62 16.58 -24.94
C ARG A 237 0.19 17.74 -24.36
N PHE A 238 1.10 17.49 -23.41
CA PHE A 238 1.83 18.57 -22.73
C PHE A 238 2.82 19.28 -23.67
N PRO A 239 2.81 20.64 -23.70
CA PRO A 239 3.62 21.44 -24.61
C PRO A 239 5.11 21.46 -24.24
N MET A 240 6.00 21.25 -25.19
CA MET A 240 7.45 21.21 -24.93
C MET A 240 8.12 22.59 -24.80
N ASP A 241 7.46 23.65 -25.27
CA ASP A 241 7.95 25.02 -25.22
C ASP A 241 7.81 25.66 -23.82
N ASP A 242 7.07 25.02 -22.90
CA ASP A 242 7.00 25.41 -21.48
C ASP A 242 7.38 24.27 -20.53
N PRO A 243 8.69 24.03 -20.28
CA PRO A 243 9.15 23.06 -19.30
C PRO A 243 8.72 23.38 -17.86
N ASN A 244 8.43 24.65 -17.53
CA ASN A 244 8.01 25.02 -16.17
C ASN A 244 6.59 24.55 -15.88
N LEU A 245 5.74 24.41 -16.90
CA LEU A 245 4.43 23.77 -16.76
C LEU A 245 4.57 22.33 -16.24
N PHE A 246 5.50 21.55 -16.79
CA PHE A 246 5.81 20.20 -16.29
C PHE A 246 6.24 20.24 -14.83
N TYR A 247 7.16 21.15 -14.48
CA TYR A 247 7.58 21.31 -13.09
C TYR A 247 6.39 21.62 -12.18
N LYS A 248 5.50 22.53 -12.56
CA LYS A 248 4.30 22.90 -11.77
C LYS A 248 3.43 21.67 -11.49
N TYR A 249 3.13 20.87 -12.52
CA TYR A 249 2.27 19.69 -12.39
C TYR A 249 2.94 18.55 -11.62
N LEU A 250 4.23 18.29 -11.85
CA LEU A 250 4.97 17.23 -11.16
C LEU A 250 5.24 17.59 -9.69
N ALA A 251 5.55 18.86 -9.39
CA ALA A 251 5.67 19.35 -8.01
C ALA A 251 4.33 19.22 -7.27
N ARG A 252 3.22 19.52 -7.95
CA ARG A 252 1.88 19.37 -7.38
C ARG A 252 1.53 17.91 -7.09
N ALA A 253 1.91 16.98 -7.96
CA ALA A 253 1.75 15.54 -7.71
C ALA A 253 2.51 15.03 -6.47
N ILE A 254 3.71 15.59 -6.21
CA ILE A 254 4.45 15.32 -4.97
C ILE A 254 3.66 15.85 -3.76
N GLN A 255 3.14 17.08 -3.84
CA GLN A 255 2.32 17.67 -2.76
C GLN A 255 1.03 16.88 -2.50
N TRP A 256 0.41 16.29 -3.52
CA TRP A 256 -0.74 15.38 -3.35
C TRP A 256 -0.36 14.00 -2.82
N GLY A 257 0.93 13.71 -2.65
CA GLY A 257 1.39 12.41 -2.17
C GLY A 257 1.17 11.29 -3.18
N CYS A 258 1.49 11.50 -4.46
CA CYS A 258 1.60 10.39 -5.42
C CYS A 258 2.84 9.55 -5.14
N GLU A 259 2.71 8.22 -5.15
CA GLU A 259 3.84 7.31 -4.89
C GLU A 259 4.94 7.41 -5.95
N TYR A 260 4.56 7.65 -7.21
CA TYR A 260 5.50 7.84 -8.31
C TYR A 260 5.13 9.05 -9.16
N ILE A 261 6.16 9.71 -9.69
CA ILE A 261 6.04 10.71 -10.76
C ILE A 261 6.90 10.28 -11.96
N ASP A 262 6.34 10.36 -13.16
CA ASP A 262 7.04 10.10 -14.44
C ASP A 262 7.67 11.42 -14.93
N VAL A 263 9.00 11.49 -14.88
CA VAL A 263 9.79 12.68 -15.20
C VAL A 263 10.54 12.44 -16.50
N GLU A 264 10.15 13.15 -17.56
CA GLU A 264 10.72 12.96 -18.89
C GLU A 264 12.16 13.49 -18.99
N LEU A 265 13.02 12.74 -19.69
CA LEU A 265 14.47 12.95 -19.75
C LEU A 265 14.88 14.17 -20.58
N TRP A 266 13.98 14.66 -21.45
CA TRP A 266 14.17 15.88 -22.23
C TRP A 266 14.12 17.13 -21.36
N LEU A 267 13.44 17.08 -20.20
CA LEU A 267 13.34 18.21 -19.28
C LEU A 267 14.74 18.74 -18.91
N PRO A 268 14.90 20.07 -18.80
CA PRO A 268 16.14 20.68 -18.34
C PRO A 268 16.63 20.03 -17.05
N GLU A 269 17.94 19.83 -16.94
CA GLU A 269 18.55 19.20 -15.78
C GLU A 269 18.20 19.89 -14.46
N GLU A 270 18.12 21.22 -14.48
CA GLU A 270 17.68 22.02 -13.34
C GLU A 270 16.32 21.57 -12.80
N ILE A 271 15.35 21.34 -13.69
CA ILE A 271 14.00 20.89 -13.31
C ILE A 271 14.05 19.48 -12.73
N ARG A 272 14.77 18.56 -13.39
CA ARG A 272 14.91 17.16 -12.93
C ARG A 272 15.60 17.09 -11.56
N ARG A 273 16.64 17.90 -11.34
CA ARG A 273 17.34 18.01 -10.06
C ARG A 273 16.44 18.56 -8.97
N ARG A 274 15.74 19.68 -9.23
CA ARG A 274 14.81 20.27 -8.27
C ARG A 274 13.69 19.31 -7.87
N LEU A 275 13.14 18.54 -8.80
CA LEU A 275 12.16 17.50 -8.49
C LEU A 275 12.78 16.41 -7.61
N ALA A 276 13.99 15.94 -7.92
CA ALA A 276 14.68 14.92 -7.13
C ALA A 276 15.01 15.37 -5.71
N GLU A 277 15.40 16.63 -5.52
CA GLU A 277 15.69 17.24 -4.21
C GLU A 277 14.42 17.41 -3.36
N ASN A 278 13.27 17.64 -3.99
CA ASN A 278 12.00 17.93 -3.32
C ASN A 278 10.96 16.80 -3.39
N LYS A 279 11.32 15.60 -3.87
CA LYS A 279 10.38 14.48 -4.07
C LYS A 279 9.78 13.91 -2.78
N GLY A 280 10.33 14.25 -1.62
CA GLY A 280 9.92 13.67 -0.34
C GLY A 280 9.94 12.13 -0.38
N CYS A 281 8.79 11.51 -0.12
CA CYS A 281 8.63 10.06 -0.18
C CYS A 281 8.24 9.52 -1.57
N SER A 282 7.91 10.38 -2.53
CA SER A 282 7.62 9.99 -3.92
C SER A 282 8.88 9.45 -4.61
N LYS A 283 8.66 8.64 -5.65
CA LYS A 283 9.71 8.04 -6.47
C LYS A 283 9.66 8.56 -7.89
N ILE A 284 10.84 8.76 -8.47
CA ILE A 284 10.99 9.28 -9.84
C ILE A 284 11.16 8.11 -10.80
N ILE A 285 10.26 8.01 -11.76
CA ILE A 285 10.45 7.22 -12.96
C ILE A 285 11.04 8.16 -14.02
N SER A 286 12.34 8.06 -14.27
CA SER A 286 12.99 8.84 -15.34
C SER A 286 12.60 8.24 -16.68
N ALA A 287 11.77 8.93 -17.46
CA ALA A 287 11.17 8.40 -18.67
C ALA A 287 11.76 8.97 -19.96
N PHE A 288 11.85 8.13 -20.98
CA PHE A 288 12.23 8.50 -22.33
C PHE A 288 11.41 7.66 -23.32
N HIS A 289 10.85 8.30 -24.33
CA HIS A 289 10.20 7.61 -25.44
C HIS A 289 10.79 8.05 -26.78
N ASP A 290 11.05 7.09 -27.65
CA ASP A 290 11.40 7.33 -29.05
C ASP A 290 10.28 6.82 -29.96
N PHE A 291 9.72 7.72 -30.77
CA PHE A 291 8.71 7.41 -31.79
C PHE A 291 9.26 7.52 -33.22
N THR A 292 10.57 7.70 -33.39
CA THR A 292 11.19 7.91 -34.71
C THR A 292 11.25 6.63 -35.53
N GLY A 293 11.27 5.47 -34.87
CA GLY A 293 11.47 4.18 -35.52
C GLY A 293 12.91 3.95 -35.99
N THR A 294 13.86 4.80 -35.59
CA THR A 294 15.27 4.71 -35.97
C THR A 294 16.21 4.56 -34.76
N PHE A 295 15.64 4.37 -33.57
CA PHE A 295 16.38 4.17 -32.32
C PHE A 295 17.22 2.89 -32.35
N GLN A 296 18.46 2.96 -31.85
CA GLN A 296 19.38 1.82 -31.85
C GLN A 296 19.81 1.48 -30.42
N TRP A 297 19.38 0.31 -29.93
CA TRP A 297 19.74 -0.15 -28.58
C TRP A 297 21.24 -0.41 -28.40
N THR A 298 21.96 -0.66 -29.50
CA THR A 298 23.40 -0.92 -29.54
C THR A 298 24.26 0.36 -29.57
N ALA A 299 23.66 1.53 -29.80
CA ALA A 299 24.39 2.78 -29.89
C ALA A 299 24.96 3.22 -28.52
N PRO A 300 26.18 3.78 -28.47
CA PRO A 300 26.74 4.34 -27.23
C PRO A 300 25.85 5.41 -26.59
N GLU A 301 25.12 6.18 -27.42
CA GLU A 301 24.18 7.21 -26.99
C GLU A 301 23.06 6.64 -26.12
N THR A 302 22.60 5.42 -26.39
CA THR A 302 21.55 4.73 -25.62
C THR A 302 22.00 4.49 -24.18
N GLN A 303 23.26 4.09 -23.97
CA GLN A 303 23.82 3.98 -22.62
C GLN A 303 23.91 5.35 -21.93
N ARG A 304 24.29 6.42 -22.65
CA ARG A 304 24.32 7.78 -22.09
C ARG A 304 22.93 8.26 -21.67
N LEU A 305 21.88 7.90 -22.41
CA LEU A 305 20.49 8.19 -22.02
C LEU A 305 20.12 7.51 -20.71
N PHE A 306 20.47 6.22 -20.56
CA PHE A 306 20.27 5.51 -19.30
C PHE A 306 21.02 6.20 -18.15
N GLU A 307 22.31 6.50 -18.33
CA GLU A 307 23.15 7.15 -17.33
C GLU A 307 22.60 8.52 -16.92
N LYS A 308 22.12 9.32 -17.88
CA LYS A 308 21.47 10.62 -17.63
C LYS A 308 20.19 10.48 -16.81
N GLY A 309 19.39 9.45 -17.06
CA GLY A 309 18.19 9.14 -16.29
C GLY A 309 18.50 8.61 -14.89
N ALA A 310 19.54 7.79 -14.78
CA ALA A 310 19.98 7.17 -13.53
C ALA A 310 20.45 8.16 -12.47
N VAL A 311 20.83 9.40 -12.85
CA VAL A 311 21.24 10.45 -11.90
C VAL A 311 20.13 10.81 -10.91
N TYR A 312 18.87 10.85 -11.38
CA TYR A 312 17.73 11.33 -10.59
C TYR A 312 16.57 10.33 -10.48
N GLY A 313 16.54 9.30 -11.32
CA GLY A 313 15.50 8.28 -11.32
C GLY A 313 15.71 7.22 -10.23
N ASP A 314 14.65 6.91 -9.48
CA ASP A 314 14.57 5.66 -8.70
C ASP A 314 14.32 4.46 -9.63
N ILE A 315 13.80 4.71 -10.84
CA ILE A 315 13.62 3.77 -11.94
C ILE A 315 13.97 4.50 -13.24
N VAL A 316 14.67 3.83 -14.18
CA VAL A 316 14.87 4.36 -15.53
C VAL A 316 13.97 3.62 -16.51
N LYS A 317 13.16 4.38 -17.25
CA LYS A 317 12.17 3.92 -18.22
C LYS A 317 12.57 4.40 -19.61
N MET A 318 12.82 3.50 -20.55
CA MET A 318 13.16 3.86 -21.94
C MET A 318 12.37 3.00 -22.92
N TYR A 319 11.45 3.61 -23.66
CA TYR A 319 10.58 2.92 -24.60
C TYR A 319 10.85 3.37 -26.03
N ALA A 320 11.03 2.46 -26.97
CA ALA A 320 11.36 2.80 -28.35
C ALA A 320 10.41 2.16 -29.36
N LEU A 321 9.98 2.88 -30.38
CA LEU A 321 9.30 2.27 -31.53
C LEU A 321 10.33 1.53 -32.39
N VAL A 322 10.05 0.28 -32.72
CA VAL A 322 10.95 -0.58 -33.50
C VAL A 322 10.23 -1.20 -34.68
N ASN A 323 11.00 -1.63 -35.69
CA ASN A 323 10.46 -2.12 -36.96
C ASN A 323 10.79 -3.60 -37.23
N SER A 324 11.62 -4.23 -36.39
CA SER A 324 12.10 -5.59 -36.58
C SER A 324 12.18 -6.39 -35.28
N MET A 325 12.17 -7.72 -35.41
CA MET A 325 12.36 -8.62 -34.26
C MET A 325 13.76 -8.49 -33.66
N GLN A 326 14.77 -8.19 -34.47
CA GLN A 326 16.17 -8.09 -34.05
C GLN A 326 16.36 -7.04 -32.97
N GLU A 327 15.67 -5.90 -33.07
CA GLU A 327 15.72 -4.81 -32.09
C GLU A 327 15.20 -5.22 -30.70
N ASN A 328 14.36 -6.27 -30.59
CA ASN A 328 13.99 -6.83 -29.28
C ASN A 328 15.16 -7.57 -28.63
N TYR A 329 15.95 -8.31 -29.41
CA TYR A 329 17.13 -9.00 -28.88
C TYR A 329 18.21 -8.01 -28.47
N GLU A 330 18.36 -6.92 -29.22
CA GLU A 330 19.28 -5.83 -28.87
C GLU A 330 18.87 -5.14 -27.57
N LEU A 331 17.57 -4.88 -27.36
CA LEU A 331 17.07 -4.39 -26.08
C LEU A 331 17.36 -5.36 -24.92
N GLU A 332 17.15 -6.67 -25.10
CA GLU A 332 17.42 -7.62 -24.03
C GLU A 332 18.93 -7.76 -23.74
N TYR A 333 19.78 -7.64 -24.76
CA TYR A 333 21.23 -7.54 -24.57
C TYR A 333 21.62 -6.26 -23.81
N PHE A 334 21.04 -5.12 -24.19
CA PHE A 334 21.24 -3.84 -23.50
C PHE A 334 20.79 -3.94 -22.03
N ARG A 335 19.60 -4.49 -21.77
CA ARG A 335 19.07 -4.71 -20.42
C ARG A 335 20.02 -5.53 -19.57
N SER A 336 20.51 -6.65 -20.09
CA SER A 336 21.47 -7.51 -19.39
C SER A 336 22.77 -6.77 -19.04
N THR A 337 23.32 -6.05 -20.03
CA THR A 337 24.57 -5.30 -19.88
C THR A 337 24.44 -4.17 -18.86
N ILE A 338 23.38 -3.36 -18.96
CA ILE A 338 23.14 -2.23 -18.07
C ILE A 338 22.86 -2.70 -16.65
N GLN A 339 22.05 -3.73 -16.45
CA GLN A 339 21.72 -4.21 -15.09
C GLN A 339 22.89 -4.94 -14.42
N ALA A 340 23.81 -5.53 -15.20
CA ALA A 340 25.07 -6.06 -14.66
C ALA A 340 26.03 -4.93 -14.23
N LYS A 341 26.06 -3.82 -14.98
CA LYS A 341 26.93 -2.67 -14.70
C LYS A 341 26.38 -1.74 -13.62
N TYR A 342 25.06 -1.56 -13.58
CA TYR A 342 24.35 -0.65 -12.70
C TYR A 342 23.26 -1.42 -11.93
N PRO A 343 23.55 -1.92 -10.72
CA PRO A 343 22.56 -2.64 -9.90
C PRO A 343 21.36 -1.78 -9.49
N HIS A 344 21.53 -0.45 -9.48
CA HIS A 344 20.48 0.52 -9.24
C HIS A 344 20.75 1.78 -10.09
N PRO A 345 19.72 2.45 -10.64
CA PRO A 345 18.30 2.08 -10.59
C PRO A 345 17.91 0.91 -11.51
N PRO A 346 16.82 0.19 -11.20
CA PRO A 346 16.27 -0.84 -12.09
C PRO A 346 15.81 -0.23 -13.42
N PHE A 347 15.93 -1.03 -14.48
CA PHE A 347 15.63 -0.62 -15.86
C PHE A 347 14.30 -1.21 -16.37
N SER A 348 13.35 -0.33 -16.70
CA SER A 348 12.12 -0.63 -17.44
C SER A 348 12.31 -0.28 -18.91
N GLY A 349 12.52 -1.29 -19.74
CA GLY A 349 12.75 -1.12 -21.17
C GLY A 349 11.72 -1.89 -21.98
N LEU A 350 11.13 -1.29 -23.00
CA LEU A 350 10.30 -2.02 -23.96
C LEU A 350 10.36 -1.37 -25.34
N ASN A 351 10.05 -2.19 -26.32
CA ASN A 351 9.80 -1.77 -27.68
C ASN A 351 8.28 -1.66 -27.92
N MET A 352 7.88 -0.59 -28.59
CA MET A 352 6.49 -0.31 -28.95
C MET A 352 6.11 -0.96 -30.28
N GLY A 353 4.80 -0.99 -30.57
CA GLY A 353 4.25 -1.62 -31.76
C GLY A 353 4.06 -3.13 -31.61
N PRO A 354 3.33 -3.78 -32.54
CA PRO A 354 3.10 -5.23 -32.51
C PRO A 354 4.41 -6.04 -32.49
N THR A 355 5.42 -5.61 -33.25
CA THR A 355 6.75 -6.25 -33.29
C THR A 355 7.45 -6.22 -31.93
N GLY A 356 7.16 -5.23 -31.08
CA GLY A 356 7.77 -5.05 -29.77
C GLY A 356 7.22 -5.96 -28.67
N GLN A 357 6.19 -6.78 -28.92
CA GLN A 357 5.52 -7.60 -27.90
C GLN A 357 6.48 -8.51 -27.11
N LEU A 358 7.53 -9.05 -27.75
CA LEU A 358 8.54 -9.85 -27.06
C LEU A 358 9.18 -9.08 -25.89
N SER A 359 9.61 -7.84 -26.13
CA SER A 359 10.24 -7.01 -25.10
C SER A 359 9.29 -6.67 -23.95
N ARG A 360 7.99 -6.51 -24.21
CA ARG A 360 6.97 -6.29 -23.17
C ARG A 360 6.87 -7.50 -22.26
N THR A 361 6.82 -8.69 -22.86
CA THR A 361 6.80 -9.96 -22.13
C THR A 361 8.08 -10.13 -21.31
N MET A 362 9.25 -9.76 -21.82
CA MET A 362 10.54 -9.92 -21.12
C MET A 362 10.82 -8.83 -20.07
N ASN A 363 10.22 -7.64 -20.20
CA ASN A 363 10.36 -6.57 -19.22
C ASN A 363 9.81 -6.98 -17.85
N LYS A 364 10.56 -6.69 -16.78
CA LYS A 364 10.24 -7.10 -15.40
C LYS A 364 9.78 -5.95 -14.52
N ILE A 365 10.05 -4.71 -14.91
CA ILE A 365 9.84 -3.53 -14.07
C ILE A 365 8.71 -2.69 -14.65
N PHE A 366 7.59 -2.63 -13.94
CA PHE A 366 6.41 -1.85 -14.30
C PHE A 366 6.01 -1.99 -15.76
N THR A 367 5.84 -3.24 -16.23
CA THR A 367 5.36 -3.50 -17.59
C THR A 367 3.95 -2.92 -17.75
N PRO A 368 3.72 -1.97 -18.67
CA PRO A 368 2.39 -1.44 -18.92
C PRO A 368 1.50 -2.51 -19.55
N ILE A 369 0.38 -2.80 -18.88
CA ILE A 369 -0.63 -3.77 -19.32
C ILE A 369 -1.91 -3.06 -19.79
N THR A 370 -2.68 -3.76 -20.62
CA THR A 370 -4.04 -3.36 -21.01
C THR A 370 -5.09 -4.25 -20.35
N HIS A 371 -6.36 -3.86 -20.45
CA HIS A 371 -7.51 -4.65 -20.01
C HIS A 371 -8.68 -4.46 -20.99
N PRO A 372 -9.48 -5.49 -21.30
CA PRO A 372 -10.61 -5.38 -22.25
C PRO A 372 -11.67 -4.33 -21.89
N LEU A 373 -11.74 -3.93 -20.62
CA LEU A 373 -12.66 -2.90 -20.13
C LEU A 373 -12.10 -1.46 -20.26
N LEU A 374 -10.87 -1.27 -20.74
CA LEU A 374 -10.34 0.06 -21.03
C LEU A 374 -10.95 0.62 -22.32
N PRO A 375 -11.25 1.93 -22.39
CA PRO A 375 -11.85 2.55 -23.57
C PRO A 375 -10.90 2.55 -24.76
N MET A 376 -9.60 2.66 -24.49
CA MET A 376 -8.54 2.60 -25.48
C MET A 376 -7.26 2.01 -24.89
N ILE A 377 -6.45 1.42 -25.76
CA ILE A 377 -5.11 0.94 -25.44
C ILE A 377 -4.17 2.15 -25.38
N ALA A 378 -3.36 2.27 -24.32
CA ALA A 378 -2.49 3.43 -24.11
C ALA A 378 -1.33 3.52 -25.12
N ALA A 379 -0.86 2.38 -25.62
CA ALA A 379 0.16 2.31 -26.67
C ALA A 379 0.00 1.07 -27.57
N PRO A 380 0.31 1.14 -28.88
CA PRO A 380 0.22 -0.01 -29.77
C PRO A 380 1.03 -1.22 -29.29
N GLY A 381 0.43 -2.41 -29.43
CA GLY A 381 1.05 -3.69 -29.06
C GLY A 381 1.08 -3.99 -27.57
N GLN A 382 0.39 -3.24 -26.71
CA GLN A 382 0.23 -3.60 -25.30
C GLN A 382 -0.49 -4.94 -25.14
N LEU A 383 -0.12 -5.66 -24.08
CA LEU A 383 -0.64 -6.97 -23.71
C LEU A 383 -1.32 -6.86 -22.34
N SER A 384 -2.35 -7.65 -22.11
CA SER A 384 -2.91 -7.86 -20.77
C SER A 384 -1.95 -8.66 -19.88
N ALA A 385 -2.16 -8.62 -18.57
CA ALA A 385 -1.41 -9.48 -17.64
C ALA A 385 -1.56 -10.97 -17.99
N ALA A 386 -2.76 -11.37 -18.40
CA ALA A 386 -3.07 -12.73 -18.85
C ALA A 386 -2.24 -13.16 -20.07
N GLU A 387 -2.19 -12.32 -21.11
CA GLU A 387 -1.40 -12.61 -22.31
C GLU A 387 0.10 -12.70 -22.01
N ILE A 388 0.62 -11.83 -21.14
CA ILE A 388 2.03 -11.88 -20.70
C ILE A 388 2.31 -13.19 -19.95
N ASN A 389 1.46 -13.58 -19.00
CA ASN A 389 1.63 -14.80 -18.22
C ASN A 389 1.57 -16.06 -19.11
N ALA A 390 0.61 -16.10 -20.04
CA ALA A 390 0.48 -17.18 -21.02
C ALA A 390 1.74 -17.28 -21.89
N ALA A 391 2.23 -16.16 -22.44
CA ALA A 391 3.44 -16.14 -23.25
C ALA A 391 4.67 -16.58 -22.47
N LEU A 392 4.85 -16.10 -21.23
CA LEU A 392 5.95 -16.53 -20.35
C LEU A 392 5.91 -18.02 -20.08
N HIS A 393 4.72 -18.60 -19.89
CA HIS A 393 4.58 -20.03 -19.71
C HIS A 393 4.95 -20.81 -20.98
N THR A 394 4.43 -20.41 -22.14
CA THR A 394 4.73 -21.05 -23.43
C THR A 394 6.23 -21.01 -23.76
N MET A 395 6.92 -19.93 -23.39
CA MET A 395 8.38 -19.78 -23.55
C MET A 395 9.21 -20.50 -22.47
N GLY A 396 8.58 -21.21 -21.54
CA GLY A 396 9.26 -21.89 -20.43
C GLY A 396 9.89 -20.95 -19.39
N GLN A 397 9.54 -19.65 -19.41
CA GLN A 397 10.02 -18.66 -18.44
C GLN A 397 9.27 -18.75 -17.11
N VAL A 398 8.05 -19.31 -17.12
CA VAL A 398 7.28 -19.62 -15.90
C VAL A 398 6.88 -21.09 -15.93
N ALA A 399 7.49 -21.88 -15.05
CA ALA A 399 7.17 -23.28 -14.88
C ALA A 399 5.78 -23.45 -14.24
N LYS A 400 5.02 -24.43 -14.72
CA LYS A 400 3.79 -24.85 -14.07
C LYS A 400 4.12 -25.43 -12.70
N GLN A 401 3.34 -25.03 -11.70
CA GLN A 401 3.46 -25.54 -10.33
C GLN A 401 2.08 -25.89 -9.78
N ASP A 402 2.06 -26.73 -8.76
CA ASP A 402 0.87 -27.17 -8.07
C ASP A 402 0.76 -26.43 -6.73
N ILE A 403 -0.21 -25.53 -6.63
CA ILE A 403 -0.51 -24.74 -5.44
C ILE A 403 -1.64 -25.42 -4.65
N TYR A 404 -1.48 -25.52 -3.34
CA TYR A 404 -2.42 -26.26 -2.49
C TYR A 404 -3.15 -25.35 -1.49
N GLY A 405 -4.45 -25.58 -1.34
CA GLY A 405 -5.21 -25.19 -0.15
C GLY A 405 -5.38 -26.39 0.77
N ILE A 406 -4.86 -26.33 1.99
CA ILE A 406 -4.91 -27.45 2.94
C ILE A 406 -5.80 -27.08 4.12
N GLY A 407 -6.94 -27.74 4.27
CA GLY A 407 -7.85 -27.36 5.35
C GLY A 407 -9.13 -28.17 5.46
N SER A 408 -10.10 -27.61 6.18
CA SER A 408 -11.45 -28.18 6.27
C SER A 408 -12.21 -27.98 4.96
N VAL A 409 -13.08 -28.92 4.59
CA VAL A 409 -13.95 -28.82 3.38
C VAL A 409 -14.76 -27.52 3.35
N ARG A 410 -15.01 -26.88 4.50
CA ARG A 410 -15.67 -25.57 4.58
C ARG A 410 -14.84 -24.40 4.01
N SER A 411 -13.54 -24.60 3.73
CA SER A 411 -12.63 -23.59 3.18
C SER A 411 -12.45 -23.67 1.65
N THR A 412 -13.29 -24.46 0.96
CA THR A 412 -13.26 -24.61 -0.51
C THR A 412 -13.63 -23.32 -1.26
N SER A 413 -14.34 -22.39 -0.64
CA SER A 413 -14.61 -21.05 -1.20
C SER A 413 -13.34 -20.26 -1.50
N GLN A 414 -12.37 -20.28 -0.58
CA GLN A 414 -11.06 -19.67 -0.78
C GLN A 414 -10.33 -20.34 -1.94
N ALA A 415 -10.38 -21.68 -2.01
CA ALA A 415 -9.79 -22.43 -3.11
C ALA A 415 -10.36 -22.02 -4.47
N MET A 416 -11.69 -21.91 -4.59
CA MET A 416 -12.36 -21.45 -5.81
C MET A 416 -11.96 -20.03 -6.20
N PHE A 417 -11.76 -19.14 -5.21
CA PHE A 417 -11.25 -17.80 -5.47
C PHE A 417 -9.84 -17.80 -6.07
N PHE A 418 -8.92 -18.60 -5.52
CA PHE A 418 -7.56 -18.75 -6.07
C PHE A 418 -7.59 -19.32 -7.49
N GLU A 419 -8.37 -20.37 -7.72
CA GLU A 419 -8.54 -20.97 -9.05
C GLU A 419 -9.08 -19.95 -10.07
N LYS A 420 -10.08 -19.16 -9.68
CA LYS A 420 -10.59 -18.06 -10.52
C LYS A 420 -9.51 -17.04 -10.85
N CYS A 421 -8.70 -16.62 -9.87
CA CYS A 421 -7.61 -15.69 -10.10
C CYS A 421 -6.55 -16.26 -11.06
N PHE A 422 -6.25 -17.55 -10.93
CA PHE A 422 -5.26 -18.21 -11.81
C PHE A 422 -5.76 -18.25 -13.25
N ASN A 423 -7.05 -18.58 -13.45
CA ASN A 423 -7.66 -18.61 -14.77
C ASN A 423 -7.74 -17.21 -15.39
N GLU A 424 -8.21 -16.21 -14.64
CA GLU A 424 -8.34 -14.82 -15.11
C GLU A 424 -6.99 -14.25 -15.53
N LEU A 425 -5.94 -14.53 -14.76
CA LEU A 425 -4.58 -14.07 -15.03
C LEU A 425 -3.79 -15.01 -15.93
N SER A 426 -4.41 -16.07 -16.47
CA SER A 426 -3.76 -17.10 -17.28
C SER A 426 -2.44 -17.61 -16.67
N LEU A 427 -2.42 -17.78 -15.35
CA LEU A 427 -1.29 -18.37 -14.65
C LEU A 427 -1.24 -19.87 -14.96
N PRO A 428 -0.05 -20.45 -15.18
CA PRO A 428 0.06 -21.85 -15.58
C PRO A 428 -0.15 -22.85 -14.43
N HIS A 429 -0.32 -22.35 -13.21
CA HIS A 429 -0.37 -23.17 -12.00
C HIS A 429 -1.68 -23.97 -11.89
N SER A 430 -1.61 -25.19 -11.34
CA SER A 430 -2.81 -25.91 -10.90
C SER A 430 -3.14 -25.48 -9.47
N PHE A 431 -4.40 -25.24 -9.15
CA PHE A 431 -4.84 -25.14 -7.77
C PHE A 431 -5.48 -26.46 -7.32
N MET A 432 -5.10 -26.98 -6.15
CA MET A 432 -5.66 -28.21 -5.59
C MET A 432 -6.06 -28.03 -4.12
N PHE A 433 -7.26 -28.50 -3.77
CA PHE A 433 -7.69 -28.52 -2.37
C PHE A 433 -7.44 -29.90 -1.74
N ALA A 434 -6.76 -29.93 -0.61
CA ALA A 434 -6.49 -31.14 0.16
C ALA A 434 -7.18 -31.07 1.53
N PRO A 435 -8.19 -31.94 1.80
CA PRO A 435 -8.81 -32.03 3.10
C PRO A 435 -7.79 -32.43 4.18
N ARG A 436 -7.72 -31.66 5.26
CA ARG A 436 -6.84 -31.97 6.39
C ARG A 436 -7.47 -33.06 7.27
N ALA A 437 -7.15 -34.32 7.00
CA ALA A 437 -7.53 -35.46 7.85
C ALA A 437 -6.49 -35.69 8.97
N PRO A 438 -6.87 -36.29 10.13
CA PRO A 438 -5.95 -36.56 11.24
C PRO A 438 -4.72 -37.42 10.88
N LYS A 439 -4.80 -38.21 9.79
CA LYS A 439 -3.72 -39.08 9.28
C LYS A 439 -3.11 -38.58 7.96
N ALA A 440 -3.59 -37.46 7.40
CA ALA A 440 -3.05 -36.94 6.15
C ALA A 440 -1.68 -36.28 6.41
N SER A 441 -0.64 -36.82 5.79
CA SER A 441 0.71 -36.27 5.93
C SER A 441 0.90 -35.11 4.96
N ILE A 442 0.90 -33.88 5.47
CA ILE A 442 1.24 -32.66 4.71
C ILE A 442 2.63 -32.81 4.07
N GLU A 443 3.54 -33.50 4.76
CA GLU A 443 4.86 -33.86 4.24
C GLU A 443 4.78 -34.60 2.89
N HIS A 444 3.79 -35.47 2.69
CA HIS A 444 3.63 -36.16 1.41
C HIS A 444 3.23 -35.19 0.28
N ILE A 445 2.41 -34.18 0.58
CA ILE A 445 2.04 -33.13 -0.39
C ILE A 445 3.28 -32.31 -0.75
N LEU A 446 4.08 -31.91 0.24
CA LEU A 446 5.30 -31.11 0.05
C LEU A 446 6.37 -31.85 -0.77
N ARG A 447 6.46 -33.17 -0.66
CA ARG A 447 7.42 -34.01 -1.41
C ARG A 447 7.03 -34.24 -2.88
N ARG A 448 5.88 -33.75 -3.34
CA ARG A 448 5.48 -33.91 -4.75
C ARG A 448 6.38 -33.08 -5.67
N PRO A 449 6.75 -33.61 -6.85
CA PRO A 449 7.76 -32.99 -7.72
C PRO A 449 7.41 -31.57 -8.20
N ASN A 450 6.12 -31.27 -8.36
CA ASN A 450 5.63 -29.98 -8.86
C ASN A 450 5.04 -29.09 -7.77
N PHE A 451 5.22 -29.42 -6.48
CA PHE A 451 4.69 -28.58 -5.41
C PHE A 451 5.20 -27.13 -5.59
N GLY A 452 4.29 -26.16 -5.60
CA GLY A 452 4.52 -24.73 -5.82
C GLY A 452 4.39 -23.87 -4.56
N GLY A 453 3.72 -24.39 -3.54
CA GLY A 453 3.38 -23.67 -2.31
C GLY A 453 2.01 -24.07 -1.80
N ALA A 454 1.68 -23.66 -0.58
CA ALA A 454 0.39 -23.93 0.01
C ALA A 454 -0.03 -22.88 1.03
N TYR A 455 -1.34 -22.67 1.18
CA TYR A 455 -1.90 -22.13 2.41
C TYR A 455 -2.52 -23.26 3.25
N ILE A 456 -2.54 -23.08 4.57
CA ILE A 456 -2.95 -24.07 5.55
C ILE A 456 -3.89 -23.43 6.56
N ASN A 457 -5.13 -23.91 6.60
CA ASN A 457 -6.16 -23.42 7.53
C ASN A 457 -6.95 -24.59 8.15
N PRO A 458 -6.88 -24.82 9.48
CA PRO A 458 -6.16 -24.03 10.48
C PRO A 458 -4.63 -24.18 10.35
N PRO A 459 -3.82 -23.27 10.94
CA PRO A 459 -2.36 -23.34 10.87
C PRO A 459 -1.79 -24.63 11.50
N LEU A 460 -0.52 -24.90 11.20
CA LEU A 460 0.30 -25.93 11.84
C LEU A 460 1.04 -25.35 13.03
N ALA A 461 1.16 -26.11 14.12
CA ALA A 461 2.15 -25.80 15.14
C ALA A 461 3.55 -25.94 14.54
N ALA A 462 4.39 -24.92 14.69
CA ALA A 462 5.76 -24.92 14.16
C ALA A 462 6.59 -26.10 14.71
N SER A 463 6.36 -26.49 15.97
CA SER A 463 6.99 -27.65 16.61
C SER A 463 6.64 -28.99 15.96
N SER A 464 5.49 -29.07 15.27
CA SER A 464 5.04 -30.27 14.55
C SER A 464 5.39 -30.25 13.05
N ALA A 465 6.08 -29.22 12.58
CA ALA A 465 6.41 -29.01 11.18
C ALA A 465 7.89 -29.26 10.88
N ALA A 466 8.49 -30.29 11.49
CA ALA A 466 9.92 -30.61 11.38
C ALA A 466 10.40 -30.89 9.93
N TYR A 467 9.47 -31.23 9.03
CA TYR A 467 9.74 -31.42 7.60
C TYR A 467 9.86 -30.10 6.81
N LEU A 468 9.57 -28.95 7.42
CA LEU A 468 9.87 -27.64 6.86
C LEU A 468 11.28 -27.23 7.27
N PRO A 469 12.25 -27.17 6.33
CA PRO A 469 13.66 -26.97 6.66
C PRO A 469 13.96 -25.55 7.17
N SER A 470 13.08 -24.59 6.87
CA SER A 470 13.21 -23.21 7.35
C SER A 470 11.86 -22.61 7.71
N LEU A 471 11.88 -21.72 8.69
CA LEU A 471 10.74 -20.90 9.10
C LEU A 471 11.13 -19.43 8.97
N SER A 472 10.17 -18.59 8.56
CA SER A 472 10.31 -17.15 8.64
C SER A 472 10.43 -16.71 10.11
N ASN A 473 10.96 -15.50 10.33
CA ASN A 473 11.03 -14.92 11.68
C ASN A 473 9.63 -14.80 12.29
N ALA A 474 8.63 -14.45 11.48
CA ALA A 474 7.24 -14.37 11.92
C ALA A 474 6.70 -15.74 12.34
N ALA A 475 6.81 -16.78 11.49
CA ALA A 475 6.32 -18.11 11.81
C ALA A 475 7.03 -18.72 13.05
N ARG A 476 8.33 -18.45 13.20
CA ARG A 476 9.11 -18.88 14.38
C ARG A 476 8.63 -18.20 15.66
N ALA A 477 8.41 -16.89 15.63
CA ALA A 477 7.96 -16.12 16.79
C ALA A 477 6.49 -16.46 17.16
N ILE A 478 5.62 -16.56 16.16
CA ILE A 478 4.20 -16.93 16.33
C ILE A 478 4.05 -18.38 16.80
N GLY A 479 5.00 -19.26 16.43
CA GLY A 479 4.93 -20.69 16.71
C GLY A 479 3.96 -21.44 15.81
N GLN A 480 3.52 -20.83 14.71
CA GLN A 480 2.56 -21.38 13.77
C GLN A 480 2.89 -21.08 12.30
N VAL A 481 2.59 -22.04 11.43
CA VAL A 481 2.74 -21.93 9.98
C VAL A 481 1.37 -22.03 9.31
N ASP A 482 0.96 -21.02 8.58
CA ASP A 482 -0.26 -21.02 7.75
C ASP A 482 0.04 -20.99 6.25
N THR A 483 1.29 -20.77 5.86
CA THR A 483 1.70 -20.60 4.47
C THR A 483 3.04 -21.30 4.26
N VAL A 484 3.19 -22.04 3.15
CA VAL A 484 4.45 -22.68 2.74
C VAL A 484 4.83 -22.12 1.40
N LEU A 485 6.02 -21.51 1.33
CA LEU A 485 6.56 -20.89 0.13
C LEU A 485 7.79 -21.66 -0.36
N ILE A 486 8.09 -21.53 -1.65
CA ILE A 486 9.32 -22.04 -2.24
C ILE A 486 10.34 -20.91 -2.25
N ARG A 487 11.57 -21.20 -1.81
CA ARG A 487 12.67 -20.24 -1.94
C ARG A 487 13.09 -20.13 -3.40
N PRO A 488 13.11 -18.92 -4.00
CA PRO A 488 13.66 -18.73 -5.33
C PRO A 488 15.16 -19.07 -5.36
N GLY A 489 15.63 -19.74 -6.42
CA GLY A 489 17.06 -19.84 -6.73
C GLY A 489 17.85 -21.01 -6.13
N THR A 490 17.23 -21.98 -5.45
CA THR A 490 17.91 -23.22 -5.02
C THR A 490 17.50 -24.40 -5.89
N SER A 491 18.47 -25.16 -6.40
CA SER A 491 18.26 -26.38 -7.20
C SER A 491 17.64 -27.55 -6.41
N SER A 492 17.54 -27.42 -5.09
CA SER A 492 16.70 -28.25 -4.22
C SER A 492 15.51 -27.44 -3.71
N SER A 493 14.35 -28.08 -3.60
CA SER A 493 13.09 -27.50 -3.09
C SER A 493 13.24 -27.07 -1.62
N SER A 494 13.87 -25.94 -1.36
CA SER A 494 13.97 -25.40 -0.01
C SER A 494 12.68 -24.66 0.33
N PHE A 495 11.89 -25.27 1.21
CA PHE A 495 10.63 -24.70 1.67
C PHE A 495 10.87 -23.73 2.82
N ILE A 496 10.06 -22.68 2.86
CA ILE A 496 9.95 -21.80 4.03
C ILE A 496 8.52 -21.81 4.54
N GLY A 497 8.35 -22.18 5.81
CA GLY A 497 7.10 -21.99 6.53
C GLY A 497 6.98 -20.54 6.97
N ASP A 498 5.88 -19.90 6.61
CA ASP A 498 5.54 -18.53 6.96
C ASP A 498 4.16 -18.45 7.63
N ASN A 499 3.85 -17.27 8.15
CA ASN A 499 2.53 -16.92 8.66
C ASN A 499 2.05 -15.66 7.93
N ALA A 500 0.98 -15.74 7.14
CA ALA A 500 0.39 -14.63 6.42
C ALA A 500 -0.69 -13.91 7.24
N ARG A 501 -1.30 -14.60 8.22
CA ARG A 501 -2.39 -14.04 9.04
C ARG A 501 -2.00 -12.77 9.79
N TRP A 502 -0.79 -12.69 10.35
CA TRP A 502 -0.35 -11.46 11.05
C TRP A 502 -0.28 -10.26 10.10
N LYS A 503 0.06 -10.46 8.83
CA LYS A 503 0.06 -9.39 7.81
C LYS A 503 -1.37 -8.93 7.52
N GLY A 504 -2.32 -9.86 7.46
CA GLY A 504 -3.74 -9.55 7.32
C GLY A 504 -4.29 -8.73 8.50
N ILE A 505 -3.90 -9.07 9.73
CA ILE A 505 -4.26 -8.31 10.93
C ILE A 505 -3.63 -6.91 10.88
N ARG A 506 -2.33 -6.82 10.58
CA ARG A 506 -1.61 -5.55 10.47
C ARG A 506 -2.24 -4.63 9.41
N ALA A 507 -2.52 -5.13 8.21
CA ALA A 507 -3.15 -4.36 7.13
C ALA A 507 -4.58 -3.91 7.49
N THR A 508 -5.30 -4.70 8.29
CA THR A 508 -6.61 -4.32 8.82
C THR A 508 -6.51 -3.17 9.81
N LEU A 509 -5.55 -3.22 10.74
CA LEU A 509 -5.30 -2.13 11.68
C LEU A 509 -4.93 -0.84 10.93
N THR A 510 -3.98 -0.90 10.00
CA THR A 510 -3.47 0.27 9.29
C THR A 510 -4.38 0.79 8.16
N ARG A 511 -5.61 0.28 8.05
CA ARG A 511 -6.57 0.73 7.02
C ARG A 511 -7.00 2.17 7.23
N ASP A 512 -7.33 2.52 8.48
CA ASP A 512 -7.90 3.82 8.86
C ASP A 512 -7.00 4.66 9.79
N PHE A 513 -5.82 4.13 10.12
CA PHE A 513 -4.84 4.75 10.99
C PHE A 513 -3.44 4.52 10.44
N VAL A 514 -2.56 5.49 10.61
CA VAL A 514 -1.17 5.33 10.20
C VAL A 514 -0.43 4.37 11.15
N PRO A 515 0.64 3.69 10.71
CA PRO A 515 1.43 2.81 11.57
C PRO A 515 1.93 3.48 12.86
N SER A 516 2.35 4.75 12.81
CA SER A 516 2.83 5.49 13.99
C SER A 516 1.76 5.78 15.05
N ALA A 517 0.47 5.73 14.70
CA ALA A 517 -0.63 5.92 15.65
C ALA A 517 -0.65 4.86 16.76
N TYR A 518 -0.01 3.72 16.49
CA TYR A 518 0.04 2.56 17.35
C TYR A 518 1.30 2.51 18.25
N SER A 519 2.35 3.25 17.91
CA SER A 519 3.64 3.13 18.58
C SER A 519 3.56 3.58 20.05
N GLY A 520 3.93 2.70 20.97
CA GLY A 520 3.80 2.92 22.43
C GLY A 520 2.35 2.96 22.95
N ALA A 521 1.36 2.67 22.11
CA ALA A 521 -0.02 2.57 22.55
C ALA A 521 -0.28 1.23 23.24
N ALA A 522 -1.16 1.23 24.25
CA ALA A 522 -1.59 0.01 24.90
C ALA A 522 -2.60 -0.76 24.04
N ALA A 523 -2.56 -2.09 24.12
CA ALA A 523 -3.56 -2.97 23.51
C ALA A 523 -4.11 -4.00 24.51
N LEU A 524 -5.33 -4.46 24.26
CA LEU A 524 -5.97 -5.54 25.02
C LEU A 524 -6.37 -6.68 24.08
N LEU A 525 -5.90 -7.89 24.38
CA LEU A 525 -6.10 -9.07 23.55
C LEU A 525 -6.81 -10.17 24.34
N LEU A 526 -7.96 -10.62 23.83
CA LEU A 526 -8.77 -11.66 24.44
C LEU A 526 -8.63 -12.95 23.63
N ALA A 527 -8.35 -14.08 24.30
CA ALA A 527 -8.36 -15.39 23.66
C ALA A 527 -8.63 -16.49 24.68
N SER A 528 -9.04 -17.68 24.22
CA SER A 528 -9.16 -18.85 25.11
C SER A 528 -7.81 -19.53 25.38
N ASN A 529 -6.83 -19.34 24.50
CA ASN A 529 -5.47 -19.85 24.63
C ASN A 529 -4.50 -18.95 23.83
N GLU A 530 -3.20 -19.09 24.07
CA GLU A 530 -2.17 -18.28 23.39
C GLU A 530 -2.13 -18.51 21.87
N ALA A 531 -2.33 -19.74 21.41
CA ALA A 531 -2.21 -20.11 20.00
C ALA A 531 -3.20 -19.37 19.10
N ASP A 532 -4.40 -19.06 19.59
CA ASP A 532 -5.39 -18.25 18.87
C ASP A 532 -4.98 -16.77 18.75
N ALA A 533 -4.09 -16.33 19.64
CA ALA A 533 -3.70 -14.93 19.85
C ALA A 533 -2.32 -14.58 19.27
N SER A 534 -1.43 -15.56 19.06
CA SER A 534 -0.03 -15.34 18.70
C SER A 534 0.18 -14.47 17.45
N ALA A 535 -0.61 -14.69 16.39
CA ALA A 535 -0.54 -13.88 15.17
C ALA A 535 -0.93 -12.41 15.43
N SER A 536 -1.91 -12.19 16.32
CA SER A 536 -2.31 -10.86 16.77
C SER A 536 -1.21 -10.18 17.59
N ILE A 537 -0.56 -10.90 18.52
CA ILE A 537 0.55 -10.35 19.31
C ILE A 537 1.70 -9.91 18.38
N PHE A 538 2.07 -10.76 17.41
CA PHE A 538 3.11 -10.42 16.44
C PHE A 538 2.72 -9.19 15.60
N ALA A 539 1.49 -9.12 15.09
CA ALA A 539 0.99 -7.97 14.35
C ALA A 539 1.01 -6.67 15.19
N LEU A 540 0.57 -6.73 16.45
CA LEU A 540 0.62 -5.58 17.36
C LEU A 540 2.07 -5.12 17.59
N LYS A 541 2.99 -6.04 17.88
CA LYS A 541 4.42 -5.73 18.06
C LYS A 541 5.05 -5.15 16.80
N SER A 542 4.66 -5.60 15.62
CA SER A 542 5.13 -5.04 14.34
C SER A 542 4.69 -3.60 14.09
N LEU A 543 3.70 -3.10 14.85
CA LEU A 543 3.27 -1.69 14.84
C LEU A 543 3.85 -0.89 16.02
N GLY A 544 4.77 -1.47 16.79
CA GLY A 544 5.35 -0.83 17.97
C GLY A 544 4.38 -0.72 19.16
N ILE A 545 3.29 -1.48 19.18
CA ILE A 545 2.31 -1.47 20.28
C ILE A 545 2.91 -2.13 21.51
N GLY A 546 2.79 -1.44 22.65
CA GLY A 546 3.22 -1.90 23.96
C GLY A 546 2.87 -0.86 25.02
N PRO A 547 2.38 -1.27 26.21
CA PRO A 547 2.21 -2.65 26.70
C PRO A 547 1.01 -3.39 26.07
N ILE A 548 1.11 -4.73 25.98
CA ILE A 548 0.01 -5.60 25.51
C ILE A 548 -0.58 -6.34 26.70
N TYR A 549 -1.86 -6.13 26.96
CA TYR A 549 -2.60 -6.80 28.04
C TYR A 549 -3.38 -8.00 27.50
N THR A 550 -3.38 -9.14 28.20
CA THR A 550 -4.10 -10.35 27.77
C THR A 550 -5.17 -10.78 28.75
N ILE A 551 -6.30 -11.27 28.23
CA ILE A 551 -7.38 -11.88 29.03
C ILE A 551 -7.65 -13.29 28.51
N GLY A 552 -7.71 -14.25 29.43
CA GLY A 552 -8.02 -15.67 29.15
C GLY A 552 -6.80 -16.54 28.84
N PHE A 553 -5.61 -15.95 28.71
CA PHE A 553 -4.36 -16.68 28.53
C PHE A 553 -3.15 -15.89 29.04
N LYS A 554 -2.02 -16.59 29.23
CA LYS A 554 -0.71 -16.01 29.52
C LYS A 554 0.21 -16.25 28.32
N SER A 555 0.94 -15.23 27.88
CA SER A 555 1.92 -15.40 26.81
C SER A 555 3.22 -16.05 27.31
N SER A 556 3.83 -16.86 26.45
CA SER A 556 5.06 -17.58 26.68
C SER A 556 6.00 -17.49 25.47
N GLY A 557 7.28 -17.81 25.67
CA GLY A 557 8.25 -17.81 24.58
C GLY A 557 8.58 -16.42 24.03
N PRO A 558 8.99 -16.31 22.75
CA PRO A 558 9.52 -15.08 22.17
C PRO A 558 8.57 -13.88 22.23
N LEU A 559 7.25 -14.11 22.17
CA LEU A 559 6.24 -13.05 22.14
C LEU A 559 5.90 -12.48 23.52
N SER A 560 6.43 -13.04 24.61
CA SER A 560 6.03 -12.71 25.98
C SER A 560 6.56 -11.37 26.53
N THR A 561 7.60 -10.80 25.90
CA THR A 561 8.15 -9.49 26.29
C THR A 561 7.07 -8.42 26.23
N ASP A 562 6.93 -7.58 27.26
CA ASP A 562 5.90 -6.52 27.36
C ASP A 562 4.44 -7.00 27.20
N VAL A 563 4.18 -8.29 27.45
CA VAL A 563 2.85 -8.87 27.49
C VAL A 563 2.44 -9.22 28.92
N GLN A 564 1.33 -8.65 29.39
CA GLN A 564 0.89 -8.76 30.78
C GLN A 564 -0.51 -9.37 30.90
N PRO A 565 -0.68 -10.52 31.59
CA PRO A 565 -1.99 -11.11 31.78
C PRO A 565 -2.80 -10.34 32.84
N VAL A 566 -4.04 -10.02 32.51
CA VAL A 566 -5.04 -9.38 33.36
C VAL A 566 -5.83 -10.48 34.07
N ARG A 567 -5.86 -10.46 35.41
CA ARG A 567 -6.43 -11.56 36.22
C ARG A 567 -7.72 -11.19 36.94
N SER A 568 -8.00 -9.90 37.11
CA SER A 568 -9.13 -9.39 37.86
C SER A 568 -9.75 -8.14 37.21
N VAL A 569 -10.95 -7.77 37.66
CA VAL A 569 -11.61 -6.53 37.23
C VAL A 569 -10.85 -5.31 37.79
N GLU A 570 -10.23 -5.46 38.96
CA GLU A 570 -9.35 -4.46 39.57
C GLU A 570 -8.13 -4.16 38.70
N ASP A 571 -7.56 -5.17 38.05
CA ASP A 571 -6.47 -4.99 37.09
C ASP A 571 -6.93 -4.16 35.89
N VAL A 572 -8.12 -4.46 35.34
CA VAL A 572 -8.71 -3.72 34.21
C VAL A 572 -8.79 -2.22 34.51
N LYS A 573 -9.22 -1.85 35.73
CA LYS A 573 -9.34 -0.43 36.13
C LYS A 573 -7.99 0.31 36.21
N ARG A 574 -6.87 -0.42 36.27
CA ARG A 574 -5.51 0.14 36.40
C ARG A 574 -4.74 0.12 35.07
N LEU A 575 -5.30 -0.50 34.02
CA LEU A 575 -4.62 -0.58 32.74
C LEU A 575 -4.50 0.81 32.11
N GLN A 576 -3.41 1.01 31.37
CA GLN A 576 -3.37 2.09 30.41
C GLN A 576 -4.53 1.91 29.43
N GLN A 577 -5.20 3.01 29.10
CA GLN A 577 -6.36 2.98 28.22
C GLN A 577 -5.94 2.39 26.86
N PRO A 578 -6.52 1.25 26.44
CA PRO A 578 -6.11 0.59 25.21
C PRO A 578 -6.59 1.39 24.00
N PHE A 579 -5.69 1.57 23.04
CA PHE A 579 -5.99 2.08 21.71
C PHE A 579 -6.58 0.98 20.82
N VAL A 580 -6.11 -0.26 21.02
CA VAL A 580 -6.56 -1.45 20.26
C VAL A 580 -7.16 -2.49 21.19
N ILE A 581 -8.32 -3.04 20.82
CA ILE A 581 -8.85 -4.28 21.38
C ILE A 581 -8.92 -5.32 20.26
N ILE A 582 -8.35 -6.50 20.48
CA ILE A 582 -8.51 -7.65 19.58
C ILE A 582 -9.18 -8.78 20.35
N SER A 583 -10.27 -9.32 19.79
CA SER A 583 -10.95 -10.52 20.29
C SER A 583 -10.62 -11.70 19.39
N ALA A 584 -9.75 -12.60 19.86
CA ALA A 584 -9.50 -13.92 19.28
C ALA A 584 -10.33 -15.02 19.99
N LEU A 585 -11.52 -14.66 20.47
CA LEU A 585 -12.45 -15.61 21.08
C LEU A 585 -13.23 -16.38 20.01
N PRO A 586 -13.63 -17.63 20.28
CA PRO A 586 -14.50 -18.36 19.37
C PRO A 586 -15.92 -17.76 19.35
N ALA A 587 -16.70 -18.06 18.32
CA ALA A 587 -18.00 -17.44 18.05
C ALA A 587 -18.98 -17.52 19.23
N GLU A 588 -19.00 -18.63 19.96
CA GLU A 588 -19.84 -18.85 21.14
C GLU A 588 -19.46 -17.96 22.35
N LYS A 589 -18.23 -17.43 22.38
CA LYS A 589 -17.73 -16.52 23.41
C LYS A 589 -17.55 -15.08 22.92
N SER A 590 -17.91 -14.78 21.68
CA SER A 590 -17.70 -13.46 21.04
C SER A 590 -18.26 -12.28 21.84
N LEU A 591 -19.38 -12.46 22.56
CA LEU A 591 -20.00 -11.39 23.36
C LEU A 591 -19.26 -11.07 24.67
N LEU A 592 -18.27 -11.87 25.09
CA LEU A 592 -17.51 -11.60 26.33
C LEU A 592 -16.66 -10.33 26.24
N VAL A 593 -16.39 -9.82 25.04
CA VAL A 593 -15.66 -8.56 24.84
C VAL A 593 -16.52 -7.32 25.09
N VAL A 594 -17.86 -7.44 25.04
CA VAL A 594 -18.80 -6.31 25.10
C VAL A 594 -18.63 -5.42 26.34
N PRO A 595 -18.47 -5.95 27.56
CA PRO A 595 -18.26 -5.11 28.75
C PRO A 595 -17.02 -4.20 28.62
N LEU A 596 -15.95 -4.69 27.99
CA LEU A 596 -14.70 -3.93 27.80
C LEU A 596 -14.88 -2.84 26.75
N LEU A 597 -15.58 -3.14 25.64
CA LEU A 597 -15.90 -2.16 24.60
C LEU A 597 -16.71 -0.99 25.16
N LYS A 598 -17.67 -1.28 26.05
CA LYS A 598 -18.48 -0.25 26.73
C LYS A 598 -17.69 0.51 27.78
N HIS A 599 -16.82 -0.17 28.53
CA HIS A 599 -15.98 0.45 29.56
C HIS A 599 -15.00 1.45 28.95
N TYR A 600 -14.35 1.08 27.84
CA TYR A 600 -13.38 1.90 27.12
C TYR A 600 -13.98 2.69 25.95
N ARG A 601 -15.28 3.00 26.00
CA ARG A 601 -15.98 3.74 24.95
C ARG A 601 -15.31 5.10 24.62
N VAL A 602 -15.61 5.61 23.43
CA VAL A 602 -15.19 6.95 22.97
C VAL A 602 -16.44 7.82 22.87
N ASP A 603 -16.51 8.87 23.69
CA ASP A 603 -17.63 9.82 23.65
C ASP A 603 -17.49 10.75 22.43
N GLY A 604 -18.56 10.93 21.65
CA GLY A 604 -18.66 11.94 20.59
C GLY A 604 -18.39 11.50 19.14
N ARG A 605 -18.34 10.19 18.84
CA ARG A 605 -18.01 9.67 17.49
C ARG A 605 -19.20 9.51 16.52
N ASN A 606 -20.44 9.53 17.00
CA ASN A 606 -21.63 9.40 16.17
C ASN A 606 -22.14 10.76 15.68
N GLY A 607 -21.57 11.28 14.58
CA GLY A 607 -22.23 12.05 13.52
C GLY A 607 -23.23 13.19 13.83
N SER A 608 -23.42 13.62 15.09
CA SER A 608 -24.26 14.76 15.44
C SER A 608 -23.35 15.96 15.71
N THR A 609 -23.09 16.73 14.67
CA THR A 609 -22.50 18.07 14.74
C THR A 609 -23.55 19.07 15.21
N ASN A 610 -24.13 18.89 16.39
CA ASN A 610 -24.93 19.93 17.04
C ASN A 610 -24.41 20.08 18.48
N GLY A 611 -23.35 20.85 18.62
CA GLY A 611 -22.84 21.22 19.91
C GLY A 611 -21.60 22.10 19.78
N HIS A 612 -21.77 23.40 20.01
CA HIS A 612 -20.70 24.33 20.39
C HIS A 612 -20.09 23.89 21.73
N GLY A 613 -19.37 22.78 21.72
CA GLY A 613 -18.67 22.22 22.86
C GLY A 613 -17.24 22.76 22.91
N SER A 614 -16.96 23.49 23.99
CA SER A 614 -15.67 23.99 24.49
C SER A 614 -14.42 23.24 24.00
N ALA A 615 -13.38 24.02 23.69
CA ALA A 615 -12.02 23.66 23.29
C ALA A 615 -11.23 22.80 24.31
N GLY A 616 -11.69 21.56 24.54
CA GLY A 616 -10.98 20.52 25.28
C GLY A 616 -10.75 19.31 24.39
N GLY A 617 -9.49 18.93 24.20
CA GLY A 617 -9.06 17.93 23.21
C GLY A 617 -9.89 16.65 23.19
N LYS A 618 -10.42 16.32 22.01
CA LYS A 618 -11.14 15.05 21.77
C LYS A 618 -10.14 13.89 21.82
N PRO A 619 -10.47 12.76 22.48
CA PRO A 619 -9.58 11.60 22.51
C PRO A 619 -9.38 11.02 21.11
N ALA A 620 -8.15 10.56 20.84
CA ALA A 620 -7.78 9.85 19.63
C ALA A 620 -8.60 8.56 19.44
N GLY A 621 -8.94 8.22 18.20
CA GLY A 621 -9.86 7.13 17.90
C GLY A 621 -9.29 5.76 18.20
N LYS A 622 -10.16 4.84 18.59
CA LYS A 622 -9.79 3.48 18.99
C LYS A 622 -10.22 2.45 17.96
N VAL A 623 -9.54 1.30 17.95
CA VAL A 623 -9.75 0.20 16.99
C VAL A 623 -10.13 -1.09 17.69
N PHE A 624 -11.18 -1.74 17.21
CA PHE A 624 -11.60 -3.07 17.64
C PHE A 624 -11.52 -4.05 16.47
N VAL A 625 -10.88 -5.20 16.68
CA VAL A 625 -10.83 -6.29 15.70
C VAL A 625 -11.44 -7.55 16.31
N ASP A 626 -12.48 -8.09 15.69
CA ASP A 626 -13.11 -9.35 16.08
C ASP A 626 -12.70 -10.48 15.12
N LEU A 627 -11.92 -11.44 15.62
CA LEU A 627 -11.43 -12.57 14.84
C LEU A 627 -12.33 -13.81 14.91
N ALA A 628 -13.48 -13.71 15.59
CA ALA A 628 -14.44 -14.80 15.68
C ALA A 628 -15.05 -15.11 14.31
N SER A 629 -14.92 -16.36 13.85
CA SER A 629 -15.56 -16.87 12.63
C SER A 629 -16.72 -17.82 12.95
N GLY A 630 -17.81 -17.74 12.18
CA GLY A 630 -18.95 -18.65 12.27
C GLY A 630 -20.21 -18.08 12.94
N PRO A 631 -21.27 -18.91 13.09
CA PRO A 631 -22.57 -18.46 13.60
C PRO A 631 -22.50 -17.95 15.04
N ARG A 632 -23.10 -16.78 15.30
CA ARG A 632 -23.06 -16.11 16.61
C ARG A 632 -24.41 -15.55 17.02
N LYS A 633 -24.62 -15.41 18.34
CA LYS A 633 -25.87 -14.93 18.96
C LYS A 633 -25.99 -13.40 19.08
N GLY A 634 -25.03 -12.65 18.55
CA GLY A 634 -25.03 -11.19 18.58
C GLY A 634 -23.89 -10.61 17.76
N ASP A 635 -23.83 -9.28 17.67
CA ASP A 635 -22.87 -8.57 16.83
C ASP A 635 -21.97 -7.62 17.65
N PRO A 636 -20.79 -8.09 18.11
CA PRO A 636 -19.83 -7.25 18.80
C PRO A 636 -19.38 -6.03 17.98
N LEU A 637 -19.38 -6.12 16.64
CA LEU A 637 -18.94 -5.04 15.76
C LEU A 637 -19.92 -3.86 15.80
N ALA A 638 -21.22 -4.12 15.71
CA ALA A 638 -22.24 -3.08 15.87
C ALA A 638 -22.17 -2.42 17.25
N ILE A 639 -21.94 -3.21 18.31
CA ILE A 639 -21.80 -2.68 19.67
C ILE A 639 -20.54 -1.81 19.79
N ALA A 640 -19.40 -2.28 19.28
CA ALA A 640 -18.16 -1.51 19.26
C ALA A 640 -18.34 -0.18 18.52
N THR A 641 -18.95 -0.21 17.33
CA THR A 641 -19.25 0.98 16.53
C THR A 641 -20.13 1.96 17.31
N SER A 642 -21.20 1.48 17.96
CA SER A 642 -22.07 2.32 18.80
C SER A 642 -21.36 2.92 20.02
N ALA A 643 -20.29 2.27 20.49
CA ALA A 643 -19.43 2.74 21.56
C ALA A 643 -18.26 3.61 21.06
N GLY A 644 -18.27 4.00 19.79
CA GLY A 644 -17.28 4.89 19.18
C GLY A 644 -15.97 4.20 18.79
N TRP A 645 -15.96 2.90 18.52
CA TRP A 645 -14.79 2.19 17.99
C TRP A 645 -14.83 2.12 16.46
N THR A 646 -13.66 2.17 15.83
CA THR A 646 -13.50 1.70 14.45
C THR A 646 -13.44 0.18 14.52
N ALA A 647 -14.44 -0.52 13.99
CA ALA A 647 -14.60 -1.95 14.20
C ALA A 647 -14.39 -2.74 12.90
N TYR A 648 -13.56 -3.77 12.97
CA TYR A 648 -13.25 -4.69 11.87
C TYR A 648 -13.56 -6.13 12.26
N GLY A 649 -14.10 -6.90 11.31
CA GLY A 649 -14.41 -8.31 11.51
C GLY A 649 -13.35 -9.23 10.92
N ILE A 650 -13.50 -10.52 11.19
CA ILE A 650 -12.68 -11.58 10.60
C ILE A 650 -12.68 -11.53 9.08
N SER A 651 -13.76 -10.99 8.47
CA SER A 651 -13.84 -10.87 7.03
C SER A 651 -12.83 -9.89 6.44
N ASP A 652 -12.50 -8.82 7.17
CA ASP A 652 -11.50 -7.85 6.73
C ASP A 652 -10.10 -8.46 6.82
N VAL A 653 -9.83 -9.14 7.93
CA VAL A 653 -8.56 -9.85 8.17
C VAL A 653 -8.35 -10.97 7.16
N SER A 654 -9.37 -11.78 6.86
CA SER A 654 -9.31 -12.87 5.89
C SER A 654 -9.14 -12.36 4.45
N ALA A 655 -9.77 -11.24 4.09
CA ALA A 655 -9.57 -10.63 2.78
C ALA A 655 -8.12 -10.16 2.61
N TRP A 656 -7.57 -9.42 3.58
CA TRP A 656 -6.16 -9.01 3.53
C TRP A 656 -5.19 -10.19 3.60
N THR A 657 -5.48 -11.21 4.41
CA THR A 657 -4.67 -12.44 4.44
C THR A 657 -4.66 -13.09 3.07
N THR A 658 -5.80 -13.14 2.38
CA THR A 658 -5.90 -13.68 1.02
C THR A 658 -5.08 -12.87 0.00
N VAL A 659 -5.12 -11.53 0.08
CA VAL A 659 -4.26 -10.64 -0.74
C VAL A 659 -2.78 -11.00 -0.54
N GLU A 660 -2.33 -11.10 0.71
CA GLU A 660 -0.94 -11.42 1.03
C GLU A 660 -0.55 -12.84 0.60
N THR A 661 -1.41 -13.83 0.82
CA THR A 661 -1.17 -15.22 0.42
C THR A 661 -1.05 -15.35 -1.10
N LEU A 662 -1.93 -14.70 -1.88
CA LEU A 662 -1.83 -14.71 -3.35
C LEU A 662 -0.50 -14.07 -3.82
N ARG A 663 -0.14 -12.92 -3.23
CA ARG A 663 1.11 -12.23 -3.52
C ARG A 663 2.32 -13.09 -3.22
N GLN A 664 2.33 -13.80 -2.10
CA GLN A 664 3.45 -14.65 -1.69
C GLN A 664 3.55 -15.94 -2.51
N LEU A 665 2.42 -16.57 -2.85
CA LEU A 665 2.42 -17.86 -3.55
C LEU A 665 2.70 -17.73 -5.04
N VAL A 666 2.11 -16.73 -5.72
CA VAL A 666 2.17 -16.62 -7.18
C VAL A 666 2.64 -15.26 -7.68
N GLY A 667 3.04 -14.36 -6.78
CA GLY A 667 3.55 -13.03 -7.16
C GLY A 667 2.50 -12.12 -7.79
N GLN A 668 1.20 -12.45 -7.70
CA GLN A 668 0.12 -11.65 -8.25
C GLN A 668 -0.50 -10.74 -7.20
N ASN A 669 -0.90 -9.54 -7.61
CA ASN A 669 -1.54 -8.58 -6.75
C ASN A 669 -3.03 -8.50 -7.09
N VAL A 670 -3.86 -8.45 -6.05
CA VAL A 670 -5.30 -8.24 -6.13
C VAL A 670 -5.69 -7.23 -5.06
N CYS A 671 -6.56 -6.30 -5.40
CA CYS A 671 -7.01 -5.27 -4.47
C CYS A 671 -7.89 -5.89 -3.37
N TYR A 672 -7.86 -5.32 -2.17
CA TYR A 672 -8.70 -5.78 -1.05
C TYR A 672 -10.19 -5.73 -1.43
N ASP A 673 -10.62 -4.64 -2.08
CA ASP A 673 -12.02 -4.44 -2.47
C ASP A 673 -12.46 -5.50 -3.51
N PHE A 674 -11.56 -5.90 -4.44
CA PHE A 674 -11.79 -7.04 -5.35
C PHE A 674 -11.94 -8.37 -4.61
N VAL A 675 -11.08 -8.67 -3.63
CA VAL A 675 -11.19 -9.90 -2.83
C VAL A 675 -12.53 -9.95 -2.10
N ARG A 676 -12.96 -8.82 -1.52
CA ARG A 676 -14.27 -8.70 -0.83
C ARG A 676 -15.43 -8.91 -1.79
N LEU A 677 -15.36 -8.34 -2.99
CA LEU A 677 -16.38 -8.47 -4.04
C LEU A 677 -16.47 -9.91 -4.56
N ALA A 678 -15.35 -10.46 -5.02
CA ALA A 678 -15.30 -11.72 -5.77
C ALA A 678 -15.48 -12.97 -4.90
N SER A 679 -15.17 -12.86 -3.61
CA SER A 679 -15.25 -14.00 -2.69
C SER A 679 -16.62 -14.19 -2.03
N GLY A 680 -17.48 -13.18 -2.10
CA GLY A 680 -18.80 -13.18 -1.45
C GLY A 680 -18.74 -13.46 0.06
N ARG A 681 -19.82 -13.99 0.63
CA ARG A 681 -19.85 -14.43 2.05
C ARG A 681 -19.07 -15.73 2.30
N GLY A 682 -18.63 -16.43 1.26
CA GLY A 682 -18.06 -17.77 1.37
C GLY A 682 -16.69 -17.82 2.05
N LEU A 683 -15.92 -16.73 2.03
CA LEU A 683 -14.61 -16.65 2.68
C LEU A 683 -14.65 -16.52 4.22
N PHE A 684 -15.82 -16.26 4.82
CA PHE A 684 -15.94 -15.62 6.12
C PHE A 684 -16.72 -16.42 7.16
#